data_AF-A0A8K0D797-F1
#
_entry.id   AF-A0A8K0D797-F1
#
_cell.length_a   1.000
_cell.length_b   1.000
_cell.length_c   1.000
_cell.angle_alpha   90.00
_cell.angle_beta   90.00
_cell.angle_gamma   90.00
#
_symmetry.space_group_name_H-M   'P 1'
#
loop_
_entity.id
_entity.type
_entity.pdbx_description
1 polymer ?
#
loop_
_entity_poly.entity_id
_entity_poly.type
_entity_poly.pdbx_seq_one_letter_code
_entity_poly.pdbx_strand_id
1 'polypeptide(L)'
;MEETDAQHVLASAVTEEEWSQVPSEIGKKLEVFVNEKIEELLTAKALSETKKYEAETTLTELQDKHKTVEGALEESQTKLEAASRTIVELEAQISTCTTDMTKLQTTCNRLEAEAADFRHQRNLAFGERDELAKTLERTSAEVERLQMDVSTLTKQLQSAVNAKCEALAEANEVGSLKLTLEYKEKRLDQERALLNNHVETLTQSLHERTEELLNMKKDNTLRCVQLENKLMEKTQELTVALESIKNLTDINDNLTTKVEELTDKLKAERDNDAKTHELFQQELEAQTKLADLYKNVSDQNKEQAEKLEKVVVDLQTLLQEATEKYGDLETKYKETTLANEEIINKKNECINMLKQELEASNEMFKALKDEGVQKEVEELSPSAAAASRLIKPGMSLTQIYTQYVNVSEELAHEKEECRRLNSYIQHIINEIEDKGPLLRKQREDYETALETIKEISQQNDNLLMENQNLKEETMQCKRNEGVASRENARLKKEVADLGRQVCHLLREVEQSRTGSSSTSTDQDMSDSMSSADIITKRLVTFSDITELQNTNQRLLALVRELTAKQEEAESYDPAAIASLKMKLETMKETQSSLLEQQETQNKMMGMVISQRDMYKTLYEQAMKGSGEEIPMQLERPYIQGERGSQSPKQNHDDSDSHSDDK
;
A
#
# COMPACT_ATOMS: atom_id res chain seq x y z
N MET A 1 -149.34 47.69 -96.14
CA MET A 1 -149.30 47.88 -97.60
C MET A 1 -149.56 46.54 -98.27
N GLU A 2 -150.80 46.09 -98.43
CA GLU A 2 -152.02 46.88 -98.63
C GLU A 2 -151.86 47.86 -99.80
N GLU A 3 -152.43 47.46 -100.94
CA GLU A 3 -152.82 48.38 -101.99
C GLU A 3 -153.99 49.22 -101.49
N THR A 4 -153.71 50.40 -100.96
CA THR A 4 -154.73 51.44 -100.80
C THR A 4 -154.13 52.79 -101.09
N ASP A 5 -154.83 53.52 -101.94
CA ASP A 5 -154.70 54.96 -102.12
C ASP A 5 -153.27 55.48 -102.36
N ALA A 6 -152.89 55.46 -103.65
CA ALA A 6 -152.03 56.49 -104.22
C ALA A 6 -152.77 57.85 -104.18
N GLN A 7 -153.05 58.35 -102.97
CA GLN A 7 -153.47 59.72 -102.71
C GLN A 7 -152.33 60.62 -103.18
N HIS A 8 -152.58 61.30 -104.30
CA HIS A 8 -151.73 62.31 -104.94
C HIS A 8 -150.62 62.83 -104.03
N VAL A 9 -149.38 62.34 -104.22
CA VAL A 9 -148.20 62.84 -103.46
C VAL A 9 -148.05 64.37 -103.62
N LEU A 10 -148.56 64.88 -104.74
CA LEU A 10 -148.61 66.28 -105.14
C LEU A 10 -149.80 67.06 -104.54
N ALA A 11 -150.83 66.43 -103.97
CA ALA A 11 -151.96 67.14 -103.35
C ALA A 11 -151.61 67.85 -102.03
N SER A 12 -150.44 67.58 -101.43
CA SER A 12 -149.89 68.41 -100.36
C SER A 12 -149.13 69.64 -100.88
N ALA A 13 -148.83 69.71 -102.18
CA ALA A 13 -147.97 70.71 -102.81
C ALA A 13 -148.67 71.58 -103.87
N VAL A 14 -149.84 71.17 -104.37
CA VAL A 14 -150.60 71.84 -105.44
C VAL A 14 -152.08 71.85 -105.04
N THR A 15 -152.79 72.96 -105.26
CA THR A 15 -154.22 73.06 -104.93
C THR A 15 -155.10 72.32 -105.94
N GLU A 16 -156.31 71.94 -105.54
CA GLU A 16 -157.22 71.11 -106.36
C GLU A 16 -157.64 71.82 -107.66
N GLU A 17 -157.80 73.16 -107.64
CA GLU A 17 -158.05 73.96 -108.84
C GLU A 17 -156.85 73.94 -109.80
N GLU A 18 -155.62 74.12 -109.30
CA GLU A 18 -154.40 74.09 -110.11
C GLU A 18 -154.16 72.70 -110.72
N TRP A 19 -154.39 71.64 -109.95
CA TRP A 19 -154.27 70.27 -110.42
C TRP A 19 -155.30 69.92 -111.51
N SER A 20 -156.52 70.46 -111.42
CA SER A 20 -157.56 70.25 -112.44
C SER A 20 -157.21 70.81 -113.83
N GLN A 21 -156.32 71.81 -113.90
CA GLN A 21 -155.82 72.37 -115.17
C GLN A 21 -154.63 71.60 -115.75
N VAL A 22 -154.01 70.70 -114.99
CA VAL A 22 -152.90 69.87 -115.47
C VAL A 22 -153.47 68.70 -116.30
N PRO A 23 -153.11 68.56 -117.59
CA PRO A 23 -153.52 67.40 -118.38
C PRO A 23 -153.12 66.08 -117.70
N SER A 24 -154.04 65.11 -117.65
CA SER A 24 -153.86 63.85 -116.90
C SER A 24 -152.55 63.11 -117.20
N GLU A 25 -152.03 63.18 -118.43
CA GLU A 25 -150.72 62.61 -118.77
C GLU A 25 -149.54 63.29 -118.07
N ILE A 26 -149.59 64.59 -117.84
CA ILE A 26 -148.53 65.37 -117.16
C ILE A 26 -148.60 65.09 -115.65
N GLY A 27 -149.80 65.02 -115.08
CA GLY A 27 -149.98 64.62 -113.68
C GLY A 27 -149.40 63.24 -113.39
N LYS A 28 -149.71 62.25 -114.23
CA LYS A 28 -149.12 60.90 -114.15
C LYS A 28 -147.60 60.88 -114.32
N LYS A 29 -147.03 61.68 -115.22
CA LYS A 29 -145.57 61.80 -115.38
C LYS A 29 -144.89 62.39 -114.14
N LEU A 30 -145.52 63.38 -113.50
CA LEU A 30 -145.03 63.96 -112.25
C LEU A 30 -145.12 62.96 -111.08
N GLU A 31 -146.23 62.22 -110.96
CA GLU A 31 -146.36 61.16 -109.93
C GLU A 31 -145.35 60.03 -110.13
N VAL A 32 -145.16 59.56 -111.37
CA VAL A 32 -144.12 58.56 -111.69
C VAL A 32 -142.73 59.08 -111.32
N PHE A 33 -142.37 60.29 -111.74
CA PHE A 33 -141.07 60.88 -111.42
C PHE A 33 -140.86 61.08 -109.90
N VAL A 34 -141.88 61.55 -109.18
CA VAL A 34 -141.80 61.72 -107.72
C VAL A 34 -141.67 60.38 -107.01
N ASN A 35 -142.42 59.36 -107.44
CA ASN A 35 -142.30 58.01 -106.88
C ASN A 35 -140.94 57.38 -107.21
N GLU A 36 -140.42 57.52 -108.44
CA GLU A 36 -139.04 57.13 -108.81
C GLU A 36 -138.01 57.81 -107.89
N LYS A 37 -138.17 59.11 -107.58
CA LYS A 37 -137.27 59.82 -106.65
C LYS A 37 -137.45 59.43 -105.19
N ILE A 38 -138.64 59.03 -104.76
CA ILE A 38 -138.86 58.46 -103.43
C ILE A 38 -138.24 57.07 -103.34
N GLU A 39 -138.36 56.22 -104.37
CA GLU A 39 -137.70 54.91 -104.43
C GLU A 39 -136.18 55.03 -104.50
N GLU A 40 -135.62 55.96 -105.29
CA GLU A 40 -134.18 56.29 -105.26
C GLU A 40 -133.73 56.74 -103.86
N LEU A 41 -134.52 57.56 -103.16
CA LEU A 41 -134.18 58.02 -101.81
C LEU A 41 -134.27 56.88 -100.79
N LEU A 42 -135.31 56.06 -100.85
CA LEU A 42 -135.49 54.90 -99.96
C LEU A 42 -134.41 53.85 -100.17
N THR A 43 -134.05 53.55 -101.42
CA THR A 43 -132.95 52.63 -101.75
C THR A 43 -131.59 53.21 -101.35
N ALA A 44 -131.32 54.50 -101.60
CA ALA A 44 -130.10 55.15 -101.13
C ALA A 44 -130.00 55.17 -99.59
N LYS A 45 -131.11 55.40 -98.88
CA LYS A 45 -131.18 55.35 -97.42
C LYS A 45 -130.97 53.93 -96.89
N ALA A 46 -131.58 52.93 -97.50
CA ALA A 46 -131.38 51.53 -97.16
C ALA A 46 -129.91 51.12 -97.36
N LEU A 47 -129.33 51.43 -98.53
CA LEU A 47 -127.90 51.19 -98.82
C LEU A 47 -126.97 51.93 -97.85
N SER A 48 -127.33 53.14 -97.41
CA SER A 48 -126.57 53.89 -96.41
C SER A 48 -126.63 53.23 -95.04
N GLU A 49 -127.79 52.76 -94.60
CA GLU A 49 -127.94 52.10 -93.30
C GLU A 49 -127.30 50.70 -93.30
N THR A 50 -127.38 49.96 -94.42
CA THR A 50 -126.64 48.69 -94.60
C THR A 50 -125.13 48.92 -94.55
N LYS A 51 -124.59 49.90 -95.29
CA LYS A 51 -123.15 50.23 -95.24
C LYS A 51 -122.70 50.70 -93.86
N LYS A 52 -123.54 51.45 -93.15
CA LYS A 52 -123.29 51.87 -91.77
C LYS A 52 -123.25 50.65 -90.84
N TYR A 53 -124.22 49.74 -90.95
CA TYR A 53 -124.23 48.50 -90.18
C TYR A 53 -123.03 47.59 -90.47
N GLU A 54 -122.63 47.45 -91.74
CA GLU A 54 -121.40 46.74 -92.15
C GLU A 54 -120.14 47.41 -91.56
N ALA A 55 -120.07 48.75 -91.58
CA ALA A 55 -118.96 49.50 -90.99
C ALA A 55 -118.92 49.38 -89.45
N GLU A 56 -120.07 49.42 -88.79
CA GLU A 56 -120.18 49.21 -87.33
C GLU A 56 -119.79 47.78 -86.95
N THR A 57 -120.27 46.77 -87.70
CA THR A 57 -119.95 45.35 -87.47
C THR A 57 -118.45 45.08 -87.67
N THR A 58 -117.86 45.57 -88.77
CA THR A 58 -116.42 45.43 -89.03
C THR A 58 -115.56 46.21 -88.04
N LEU A 59 -116.02 47.37 -87.55
CA LEU A 59 -115.37 48.11 -86.47
C LEU A 59 -115.38 47.30 -85.16
N THR A 60 -116.51 46.70 -84.78
CA THR A 60 -116.58 45.85 -83.58
C THR A 60 -115.69 44.61 -83.70
N GLU A 61 -115.66 43.94 -84.86
CA GLU A 61 -114.76 42.82 -85.09
C GLU A 61 -113.28 43.23 -85.00
N LEU A 62 -112.91 44.41 -85.51
CA LEU A 62 -111.55 44.92 -85.44
C LEU A 62 -111.18 45.32 -84.00
N GLN A 63 -112.12 45.88 -83.22
CA GLN A 63 -111.93 46.16 -81.80
C GLN A 63 -111.72 44.88 -80.97
N ASP A 64 -112.52 43.83 -81.21
CA ASP A 64 -112.36 42.55 -80.53
C ASP A 64 -111.04 41.85 -80.92
N LYS A 65 -110.66 41.89 -82.21
CA LYS A 65 -109.35 41.40 -82.68
C LYS A 65 -108.20 42.19 -82.05
N HIS A 66 -108.30 43.51 -81.99
CA HIS A 66 -107.29 44.39 -81.38
C HIS A 66 -107.10 44.06 -79.90
N LYS A 67 -108.19 44.01 -79.13
CA LYS A 67 -108.19 43.64 -77.71
C LYS A 67 -107.63 42.24 -77.45
N THR A 68 -107.91 41.29 -78.34
CA THR A 68 -107.35 39.93 -78.27
C THR A 68 -105.83 39.94 -78.52
N VAL A 69 -105.35 40.73 -79.48
CA VAL A 69 -103.91 40.89 -79.76
C VAL A 69 -103.19 41.66 -78.66
N GLU A 70 -103.81 42.70 -78.08
CA GLU A 70 -103.27 43.43 -76.93
C GLU A 70 -103.12 42.51 -75.72
N GLY A 71 -104.16 41.73 -75.37
CA GLY A 71 -104.07 40.75 -74.27
C GLY A 71 -103.00 39.69 -74.50
N ALA A 72 -102.84 39.20 -75.73
CA ALA A 72 -101.77 38.27 -76.09
C ALA A 72 -100.36 38.91 -76.03
N LEU A 73 -100.25 40.21 -76.34
CA LEU A 73 -99.01 40.98 -76.23
C LEU A 73 -98.63 41.20 -74.76
N GLU A 74 -99.58 41.59 -73.91
CA GLU A 74 -99.39 41.71 -72.45
C GLU A 74 -99.00 40.36 -71.81
N GLU A 75 -99.64 39.26 -72.22
CA GLU A 75 -99.29 37.91 -71.75
C GLU A 75 -97.88 37.50 -72.22
N SER A 76 -97.48 37.88 -73.44
CA SER A 76 -96.12 37.63 -73.95
C SER A 76 -95.08 38.49 -73.22
N GLN A 77 -95.38 39.76 -72.95
CA GLN A 77 -94.50 40.69 -72.24
C GLN A 77 -94.29 40.26 -70.78
N THR A 78 -95.35 39.88 -70.07
CA THR A 78 -95.25 39.36 -68.69
C THR A 78 -94.44 38.06 -68.63
N LYS A 79 -94.58 37.15 -69.61
CA LYS A 79 -93.73 35.96 -69.75
C LYS A 79 -92.26 36.32 -70.03
N LEU A 80 -92.00 37.31 -70.89
CA LEU A 80 -90.65 37.79 -71.19
C LEU A 80 -89.98 38.43 -69.97
N GLU A 81 -90.72 39.24 -69.20
CA GLU A 81 -90.23 39.82 -67.93
C GLU A 81 -89.95 38.74 -66.88
N ALA A 82 -90.81 37.73 -66.74
CA ALA A 82 -90.58 36.61 -65.84
C ALA A 82 -89.33 35.81 -66.25
N ALA A 83 -89.18 35.48 -67.53
CA ALA A 83 -87.99 34.82 -68.05
C ALA A 83 -86.71 35.66 -67.87
N SER A 84 -86.80 36.98 -68.06
CA SER A 84 -85.66 37.90 -67.86
C SER A 84 -85.22 37.92 -66.39
N ARG A 85 -86.17 37.90 -65.45
CA ARG A 85 -85.87 37.81 -64.00
C ARG A 85 -85.19 36.47 -63.65
N THR A 86 -85.68 35.35 -64.18
CA THR A 86 -85.04 34.04 -63.91
C THR A 86 -83.67 33.90 -64.55
N ILE A 87 -83.42 34.52 -65.70
CA ILE A 87 -82.06 34.59 -66.30
C ILE A 87 -81.10 35.34 -65.37
N VAL A 88 -81.48 36.54 -64.90
CA VAL A 88 -80.64 37.33 -63.97
C VAL A 88 -80.37 36.58 -62.66
N GLU A 89 -81.37 35.86 -62.14
CA GLU A 89 -81.20 35.04 -60.93
C GLU A 89 -80.25 33.85 -61.17
N LEU A 90 -80.37 33.15 -62.30
CA LEU A 90 -79.47 32.07 -62.68
C LEU A 90 -78.04 32.56 -62.95
N GLU A 91 -77.86 33.72 -63.57
CA GLU A 91 -76.56 34.37 -63.78
C GLU A 91 -75.90 34.72 -62.43
N ALA A 92 -76.66 35.24 -61.47
CA ALA A 92 -76.17 35.50 -60.11
C ALA A 92 -75.79 34.21 -59.36
N GLN A 93 -76.58 33.14 -59.50
CA GLN A 93 -76.26 31.83 -58.93
C GLN A 93 -74.99 31.21 -59.58
N ILE A 94 -74.86 31.27 -60.91
CA ILE A 94 -73.67 30.80 -61.65
C ILE A 94 -72.43 31.60 -61.23
N SER A 95 -72.53 32.92 -61.11
CA SER A 95 -71.45 33.78 -60.62
C SER A 95 -71.02 33.37 -59.21
N THR A 96 -71.98 33.18 -58.29
CA THR A 96 -71.72 32.77 -56.92
C THR A 96 -71.02 31.40 -56.87
N CYS A 97 -71.59 30.37 -57.51
CA CYS A 97 -70.99 29.05 -57.62
C CYS A 97 -69.59 29.08 -58.25
N THR A 98 -69.35 29.93 -59.25
CA THR A 98 -68.03 30.09 -59.87
C THR A 98 -67.03 30.66 -58.86
N THR A 99 -67.41 31.69 -58.09
CA THR A 99 -66.53 32.23 -57.04
C THR A 99 -66.24 31.18 -55.96
N ASP A 100 -67.23 30.41 -55.53
CA ASP A 100 -67.03 29.38 -54.49
C ASP A 100 -66.21 28.19 -55.00
N MET A 101 -66.37 27.79 -56.27
CA MET A 101 -65.50 26.83 -56.93
C MET A 101 -64.05 27.31 -56.95
N THR A 102 -63.79 28.58 -57.29
CA THR A 102 -62.41 29.12 -57.28
C THR A 102 -61.83 29.18 -55.86
N LYS A 103 -62.61 29.57 -54.84
CA LYS A 103 -62.20 29.53 -53.43
C LYS A 103 -61.84 28.10 -53.03
N LEU A 104 -62.72 27.13 -53.29
CA LEU A 104 -62.50 25.71 -52.99
C LEU A 104 -61.23 25.19 -53.68
N GLN A 105 -61.03 25.50 -54.97
CA GLN A 105 -59.81 25.13 -55.68
C GLN A 105 -58.54 25.71 -55.03
N THR A 106 -58.54 26.99 -54.65
CA THR A 106 -57.39 27.58 -53.94
C THR A 106 -57.14 26.93 -52.58
N THR A 107 -58.20 26.53 -51.86
CA THR A 107 -58.05 25.81 -50.58
C THR A 107 -57.54 24.38 -50.77
N CYS A 108 -57.98 23.66 -51.81
CA CYS A 108 -57.46 22.33 -52.14
C CYS A 108 -55.97 22.41 -52.49
N ASN A 109 -55.58 23.32 -53.40
CA ASN A 109 -54.18 23.52 -53.78
C ASN A 109 -53.29 23.84 -52.56
N ARG A 110 -53.79 24.67 -51.62
CA ARG A 110 -53.07 24.99 -50.37
C ARG A 110 -52.93 23.77 -49.47
N LEU A 111 -54.01 23.00 -49.26
CA LEU A 111 -53.98 21.79 -48.44
C LEU A 111 -53.10 20.69 -49.06
N GLU A 112 -53.04 20.59 -50.38
CA GLU A 112 -52.13 19.68 -51.09
C GLU A 112 -50.66 20.06 -50.91
N ALA A 113 -50.34 21.36 -50.95
CA ALA A 113 -49.00 21.87 -50.64
C ALA A 113 -48.61 21.59 -49.17
N GLU A 114 -49.48 21.94 -48.21
CA GLU A 114 -49.28 21.63 -46.79
C GLU A 114 -49.09 20.12 -46.54
N ALA A 115 -49.86 19.27 -47.22
CA ALA A 115 -49.71 17.82 -47.14
C ALA A 115 -48.40 17.31 -47.77
N ALA A 116 -47.87 17.97 -48.80
CA ALA A 116 -46.56 17.68 -49.37
C ALA A 116 -45.43 18.07 -48.41
N ASP A 117 -45.52 19.26 -47.81
CA ASP A 117 -44.55 19.75 -46.81
C ASP A 117 -44.50 18.85 -45.58
N PHE A 118 -45.65 18.45 -45.02
CA PHE A 118 -45.68 17.51 -43.90
C PHE A 118 -45.10 16.13 -44.26
N ARG A 119 -45.29 15.65 -45.50
CA ARG A 119 -44.64 14.42 -45.97
C ARG A 119 -43.12 14.59 -46.07
N HIS A 120 -42.64 15.74 -46.54
CA HIS A 120 -41.22 16.05 -46.63
C HIS A 120 -40.58 16.11 -45.22
N GLN A 121 -41.15 16.89 -44.30
CA GLN A 121 -40.72 17.00 -42.91
C GLN A 121 -40.70 15.64 -42.21
N ARG A 122 -41.74 14.82 -42.37
CA ARG A 122 -41.79 13.45 -41.85
C ARG A 122 -40.65 12.58 -42.40
N ASN A 123 -40.35 12.68 -43.70
CA ASN A 123 -39.29 11.89 -44.32
C ASN A 123 -37.89 12.34 -43.82
N LEU A 124 -37.67 13.64 -43.62
CA LEU A 124 -36.44 14.16 -42.99
C LEU A 124 -36.28 13.63 -41.57
N ALA A 125 -37.32 13.75 -40.73
CA ALA A 125 -37.31 13.24 -39.36
C ALA A 125 -37.09 11.71 -39.28
N PHE A 126 -37.58 10.94 -40.28
CA PHE A 126 -37.26 9.51 -40.41
C PHE A 126 -35.79 9.27 -40.74
N GLY A 127 -35.20 10.07 -41.63
CA GLY A 127 -33.78 10.01 -41.96
C GLY A 127 -32.90 10.30 -40.74
N GLU A 128 -33.17 11.41 -40.04
CA GLU A 128 -32.49 11.77 -38.79
C GLU A 128 -32.62 10.68 -37.72
N ARG A 129 -33.82 10.12 -37.53
CA ARG A 129 -34.06 8.99 -36.62
C ARG A 129 -33.21 7.77 -36.98
N ASP A 130 -33.12 7.43 -38.27
CA ASP A 130 -32.40 6.24 -38.73
C ASP A 130 -30.88 6.43 -38.68
N GLU A 131 -30.38 7.66 -38.85
CA GLU A 131 -28.99 8.01 -38.60
C GLU A 131 -28.66 7.96 -37.11
N LEU A 132 -29.50 8.57 -36.26
CA LEU A 132 -29.35 8.51 -34.81
C LEU A 132 -29.36 7.06 -34.30
N ALA A 133 -30.27 6.21 -34.80
CA ALA A 133 -30.32 4.78 -34.47
C ALA A 133 -29.02 4.04 -34.83
N LYS A 134 -28.46 4.28 -36.03
CA LYS A 134 -27.15 3.71 -36.44
C LYS A 134 -26.00 4.22 -35.56
N THR A 135 -26.00 5.50 -35.18
CA THR A 135 -24.97 6.03 -34.27
C THR A 135 -25.08 5.41 -32.88
N LEU A 136 -26.31 5.22 -32.37
CA LEU A 136 -26.58 4.58 -31.09
C LEU A 136 -26.11 3.11 -31.09
N GLU A 137 -26.46 2.34 -32.12
CA GLU A 137 -26.03 0.94 -32.30
C GLU A 137 -24.51 0.83 -32.33
N ARG A 138 -23.82 1.70 -33.11
CA ARG A 138 -22.36 1.78 -33.14
C ARG A 138 -21.77 2.07 -31.76
N THR A 139 -22.35 3.03 -31.01
CA THR A 139 -21.86 3.34 -29.65
C THR A 139 -22.15 2.23 -28.64
N SER A 140 -23.26 1.50 -28.77
CA SER A 140 -23.57 0.34 -27.91
C SER A 140 -22.53 -0.77 -28.11
N ALA A 141 -22.25 -1.12 -29.37
CA ALA A 141 -21.23 -2.12 -29.70
C ALA A 141 -19.82 -1.69 -29.22
N GLU A 142 -19.50 -0.40 -29.26
CA GLU A 142 -18.24 0.15 -28.73
C GLU A 142 -18.18 0.07 -27.19
N VAL A 143 -19.28 0.35 -26.49
CA VAL A 143 -19.40 0.19 -25.03
C VAL A 143 -19.31 -1.28 -24.62
N GLU A 144 -19.99 -2.20 -25.31
CA GLU A 144 -19.92 -3.64 -25.05
C GLU A 144 -18.50 -4.18 -25.25
N ARG A 145 -17.80 -3.73 -26.31
CA ARG A 145 -16.38 -4.07 -26.54
C ARG A 145 -15.50 -3.58 -25.40
N LEU A 146 -15.66 -2.33 -24.96
CA LEU A 146 -14.90 -1.76 -23.84
C LEU A 146 -15.22 -2.45 -22.51
N GLN A 147 -16.46 -2.85 -22.25
CA GLN A 147 -16.83 -3.65 -21.09
C GLN A 147 -16.17 -5.03 -21.11
N MET A 148 -16.08 -5.67 -22.28
CA MET A 148 -15.39 -6.95 -22.43
C MET A 148 -13.86 -6.80 -22.25
N ASP A 149 -13.25 -5.74 -22.77
CA ASP A 149 -11.84 -5.42 -22.52
C ASP A 149 -11.57 -5.21 -21.02
N VAL A 150 -12.38 -4.38 -20.33
CA VAL A 150 -12.27 -4.13 -18.88
C VAL A 150 -12.46 -5.41 -18.07
N SER A 151 -13.44 -6.26 -18.41
CA SER A 151 -13.64 -7.56 -17.76
C SER A 151 -12.43 -8.49 -17.94
N THR A 152 -11.81 -8.47 -19.13
CA THR A 152 -10.64 -9.29 -19.44
C THR A 152 -9.39 -8.80 -18.71
N LEU A 153 -9.14 -7.47 -18.70
CA LEU A 153 -8.06 -6.84 -17.94
C LEU A 153 -8.22 -7.05 -16.42
N THR A 154 -9.45 -6.99 -15.91
CA THR A 154 -9.75 -7.25 -14.48
C THR A 154 -9.41 -8.70 -14.11
N LYS A 155 -9.76 -9.67 -14.97
CA LYS A 155 -9.38 -11.09 -14.77
C LYS A 155 -7.87 -11.31 -14.84
N GLN A 156 -7.18 -10.67 -15.78
CA GLN A 156 -5.72 -10.72 -15.88
C GLN A 156 -5.04 -10.12 -14.65
N LEU A 157 -5.52 -8.96 -14.18
CA LEU A 157 -5.03 -8.32 -12.95
C LEU A 157 -5.25 -9.22 -11.73
N GLN A 158 -6.44 -9.81 -11.56
CA GLN A 158 -6.71 -10.74 -10.47
C GLN A 158 -5.78 -11.97 -10.53
N SER A 159 -5.54 -12.54 -11.71
CA SER A 159 -4.62 -13.67 -11.89
C SER A 159 -3.18 -13.28 -11.54
N ALA A 160 -2.73 -12.08 -11.92
CA ALA A 160 -1.39 -11.58 -11.61
C ALA A 160 -1.22 -11.28 -10.11
N VAL A 161 -2.26 -10.74 -9.45
CA VAL A 161 -2.30 -10.54 -8.00
C VAL A 161 -2.25 -11.88 -7.26
N ASN A 162 -3.02 -12.88 -7.69
CA ASN A 162 -2.99 -14.21 -7.09
C ASN A 162 -1.59 -14.85 -7.19
N ALA A 163 -0.99 -14.83 -8.39
CA ALA A 163 0.36 -15.36 -8.61
C ALA A 163 1.43 -14.61 -7.80
N LYS A 164 1.29 -13.29 -7.62
CA LYS A 164 2.16 -12.49 -6.75
C LYS A 164 2.02 -12.90 -5.28
N CYS A 165 0.80 -13.13 -4.80
CA CYS A 165 0.54 -13.57 -3.42
C CYS A 165 1.10 -14.97 -3.17
N GLU A 166 0.96 -15.88 -4.12
CA GLU A 166 1.52 -17.23 -4.08
C GLU A 166 3.06 -17.19 -4.03
N ALA A 167 3.71 -16.46 -4.94
CA ALA A 167 5.16 -16.28 -4.93
C ALA A 167 5.69 -15.59 -3.65
N LEU A 168 4.92 -14.69 -3.04
CA LEU A 168 5.26 -14.11 -1.72
C LEU A 168 5.12 -15.12 -0.58
N ALA A 169 4.14 -16.02 -0.64
CA ALA A 169 3.99 -17.10 0.35
C ALA A 169 5.17 -18.08 0.26
N GLU A 170 5.51 -18.53 -0.95
CA GLU A 170 6.70 -19.37 -1.20
C GLU A 170 8.00 -18.69 -0.75
N ALA A 171 8.19 -17.40 -1.05
CA ALA A 171 9.37 -16.66 -0.61
C ALA A 171 9.49 -16.58 0.93
N ASN A 172 8.37 -16.42 1.63
CA ASN A 172 8.34 -16.45 3.09
C ASN A 172 8.62 -17.85 3.66
N GLU A 173 8.10 -18.91 3.04
CA GLU A 173 8.40 -20.30 3.42
C GLU A 173 9.89 -20.62 3.22
N VAL A 174 10.46 -20.26 2.07
CA VAL A 174 11.89 -20.39 1.78
C VAL A 174 12.73 -19.58 2.78
N GLY A 175 12.29 -18.38 3.17
CA GLY A 175 12.94 -17.58 4.21
C GLY A 175 12.94 -18.28 5.58
N SER A 176 11.82 -18.89 5.98
CA SER A 176 11.69 -19.67 7.22
C SER A 176 12.56 -20.93 7.21
N LEU A 177 12.58 -21.66 6.08
CA LEU A 177 13.43 -22.83 5.87
C LEU A 177 14.91 -22.44 5.90
N LYS A 178 15.31 -21.33 5.26
CA LYS A 178 16.69 -20.80 5.31
C LYS A 178 17.11 -20.49 6.74
N LEU A 179 16.28 -19.78 7.49
CA LEU A 179 16.57 -19.47 8.90
C LEU A 179 16.70 -20.75 9.74
N THR A 180 15.84 -21.74 9.51
CA THR A 180 15.90 -23.06 10.18
C THR A 180 17.18 -23.82 9.82
N LEU A 181 17.65 -23.73 8.58
CA LEU A 181 18.91 -24.32 8.14
C LEU A 181 20.12 -23.58 8.73
N GLU A 182 20.14 -22.25 8.76
CA GLU A 182 21.20 -21.45 9.39
C GLU A 182 21.34 -21.77 10.89
N TYR A 183 20.23 -21.99 11.61
CA TYR A 183 20.28 -22.43 13.01
C TYR A 183 20.85 -23.84 13.16
N LYS A 184 20.49 -24.78 12.27
CA LYS A 184 21.05 -26.15 12.27
C LYS A 184 22.54 -26.14 11.92
N GLU A 185 22.95 -25.34 10.94
CA GLU A 185 24.34 -25.16 10.52
C GLU A 185 25.18 -24.60 11.67
N LYS A 186 24.76 -23.50 12.30
CA LYS A 186 25.43 -22.93 13.49
C LYS A 186 25.56 -23.94 14.63
N ARG A 187 24.53 -24.76 14.88
CA ARG A 187 24.57 -25.81 15.90
C ARG A 187 25.58 -26.91 15.55
N LEU A 188 25.59 -27.38 14.30
CA LEU A 188 26.55 -28.38 13.81
C LEU A 188 27.99 -27.86 13.81
N ASP A 189 28.22 -26.59 13.50
CA ASP A 189 29.53 -25.95 13.59
C ASP A 189 30.01 -25.82 15.05
N GLN A 190 29.11 -25.52 15.99
CA GLN A 190 29.42 -25.55 17.43
C GLN A 190 29.76 -26.97 17.90
N GLU A 191 28.96 -27.97 17.54
CA GLU A 191 29.24 -29.39 17.82
C GLU A 191 30.59 -29.83 17.23
N ARG A 192 30.90 -29.44 15.98
CA ARG A 192 32.19 -29.72 15.32
C ARG A 192 33.36 -29.01 16.02
N ALA A 193 33.19 -27.77 16.45
CA ALA A 193 34.22 -27.02 17.18
C ALA A 193 34.53 -27.66 18.54
N LEU A 194 33.50 -28.08 19.28
CA LEU A 194 33.65 -28.81 20.56
C LEU A 194 34.34 -30.17 20.37
N LEU A 195 33.95 -30.94 19.35
CA LEU A 195 34.59 -32.21 19.01
C LEU A 195 36.07 -32.02 18.61
N ASN A 196 36.38 -31.02 17.79
CA ASN A 196 37.76 -30.72 17.41
C ASN A 196 38.60 -30.32 18.63
N ASN A 197 38.08 -29.47 19.52
CA ASN A 197 38.79 -29.07 20.74
C ASN A 197 39.00 -30.26 21.70
N HIS A 198 38.04 -31.19 21.77
CA HIS A 198 38.20 -32.43 22.54
C HIS A 198 39.28 -33.35 21.93
N VAL A 199 39.30 -33.51 20.60
CA VAL A 199 40.35 -34.26 19.88
C VAL A 199 41.72 -33.62 20.09
N GLU A 200 41.82 -32.29 20.02
CA GLU A 200 43.05 -31.53 20.27
C GLU A 200 43.55 -31.75 21.71
N THR A 201 42.67 -31.60 22.71
CA THR A 201 42.98 -31.84 24.13
C THR A 201 43.42 -33.28 24.41
N LEU A 202 42.75 -34.27 23.81
CA LEU A 202 43.14 -35.69 23.90
C LEU A 202 44.47 -35.97 23.21
N THR A 203 44.72 -35.34 22.05
CA THR A 203 45.98 -35.50 21.31
C THR A 203 47.14 -34.88 22.07
N GLN A 204 46.95 -33.71 22.69
CA GLN A 204 47.93 -33.08 23.57
C GLN A 204 48.19 -33.96 24.80
N SER A 205 47.14 -34.43 25.48
CA SER A 205 47.27 -35.32 26.65
C SER A 205 48.00 -36.63 26.29
N LEU A 206 47.74 -37.19 25.12
CA LEU A 206 48.43 -38.37 24.60
C LEU A 206 49.90 -38.06 24.28
N HIS A 207 50.19 -36.89 23.72
CA HIS A 207 51.55 -36.44 23.44
C HIS A 207 52.36 -36.27 24.73
N GLU A 208 51.82 -35.55 25.71
CA GLU A 208 52.41 -35.36 27.04
C GLU A 208 52.67 -36.71 27.73
N ARG A 209 51.71 -37.63 27.74
CA ARG A 209 51.90 -38.99 28.31
C ARG A 209 52.91 -39.82 27.53
N THR A 210 53.00 -39.64 26.22
CA THR A 210 54.03 -40.31 25.39
C THR A 210 55.41 -39.75 25.68
N GLU A 211 55.54 -38.43 25.87
CA GLU A 211 56.80 -37.78 26.24
C GLU A 211 57.24 -38.17 27.66
N GLU A 212 56.33 -38.16 28.64
CA GLU A 212 56.57 -38.69 29.99
C GLU A 212 57.06 -40.14 29.95
N LEU A 213 56.38 -41.02 29.19
CA LEU A 213 56.80 -42.43 29.04
C LEU A 213 58.17 -42.56 28.37
N LEU A 214 58.47 -41.73 27.36
CA LEU A 214 59.78 -41.70 26.73
C LEU A 214 60.87 -41.21 27.68
N ASN A 215 60.60 -40.20 28.51
CA ASN A 215 61.54 -39.67 29.50
C ASN A 215 61.74 -40.67 30.64
N MET A 216 60.68 -41.25 31.21
CA MET A 216 60.75 -42.36 32.17
C MET A 216 61.54 -43.56 31.61
N LYS A 217 61.38 -43.88 30.32
CA LYS A 217 62.17 -44.92 29.66
C LYS A 217 63.65 -44.53 29.53
N LYS A 218 63.97 -43.29 29.11
CA LYS A 218 65.35 -42.78 29.08
C LYS A 218 66.00 -42.81 30.45
N ASP A 219 65.32 -42.33 31.48
CA ASP A 219 65.82 -42.27 32.86
C ASP A 219 66.02 -43.66 33.45
N ASN A 220 65.09 -44.60 33.17
CA ASN A 220 65.26 -45.99 33.58
C ASN A 220 66.41 -46.67 32.83
N THR A 221 66.56 -46.44 31.52
CA THR A 221 67.72 -46.94 30.75
C THR A 221 69.04 -46.34 31.27
N LEU A 222 69.07 -45.03 31.57
CA LEU A 222 70.24 -44.37 32.17
C LEU A 222 70.56 -44.97 33.54
N ARG A 223 69.55 -45.23 34.38
CA ARG A 223 69.70 -45.88 35.69
C ARG A 223 70.19 -47.32 35.55
N CYS A 224 69.70 -48.10 34.58
CA CYS A 224 70.22 -49.42 34.25
C CYS A 224 71.71 -49.36 33.89
N VAL A 225 72.11 -48.49 32.96
CA VAL A 225 73.52 -48.31 32.57
C VAL A 225 74.38 -47.85 33.76
N GLN A 226 73.88 -46.97 34.63
CA GLN A 226 74.59 -46.57 35.85
C GLN A 226 74.74 -47.73 36.84
N LEU A 227 73.73 -48.59 36.98
CA LEU A 227 73.79 -49.79 37.83
C LEU A 227 74.71 -50.86 37.24
N GLU A 228 74.68 -51.07 35.92
CA GLU A 228 75.60 -51.97 35.20
C GLU A 228 77.05 -51.50 35.33
N ASN A 229 77.31 -50.20 35.19
CA ASN A 229 78.64 -49.62 35.42
C ASN A 229 79.13 -49.82 36.86
N LYS A 230 78.26 -49.58 37.87
CA LYS A 230 78.60 -49.84 39.29
C LYS A 230 78.78 -51.32 39.59
N LEU A 231 78.00 -52.20 38.95
CA LEU A 231 78.15 -53.65 39.07
C LEU A 231 79.50 -54.07 38.48
N MET A 232 79.86 -53.56 37.30
CA MET A 232 81.15 -53.81 36.66
C MET A 232 82.32 -53.30 37.50
N GLU A 233 82.23 -52.08 38.04
CA GLU A 233 83.21 -51.50 38.97
C GLU A 233 83.40 -52.39 40.22
N LYS A 234 82.30 -52.79 40.88
CA LYS A 234 82.35 -53.67 42.06
C LYS A 234 82.79 -55.10 41.73
N THR A 235 82.49 -55.59 40.54
CA THR A 235 82.98 -56.89 40.06
C THR A 235 84.49 -56.83 39.82
N GLN A 236 85.00 -55.75 39.23
CA GLN A 236 86.43 -55.54 39.01
C GLN A 236 87.18 -55.36 40.35
N GLU A 237 86.65 -54.59 41.30
CA GLU A 237 87.17 -54.49 42.67
C GLU A 237 87.23 -55.88 43.33
N LEU A 238 86.17 -56.68 43.21
CA LEU A 238 86.12 -58.04 43.75
C LEU A 238 87.15 -58.95 43.07
N THR A 239 87.34 -58.86 41.74
CA THR A 239 88.39 -59.62 41.03
C THR A 239 89.78 -59.24 41.54
N VAL A 240 90.09 -57.95 41.68
CA VAL A 240 91.38 -57.47 42.21
C VAL A 240 91.57 -57.91 43.68
N ALA A 241 90.51 -57.86 44.49
CA ALA A 241 90.54 -58.35 45.86
C ALA A 241 90.77 -59.87 45.93
N LEU A 242 90.13 -60.66 45.06
CA LEU A 242 90.33 -62.11 44.96
C LEU A 242 91.75 -62.46 44.48
N GLU A 243 92.31 -61.72 43.53
CA GLU A 243 93.72 -61.85 43.11
C GLU A 243 94.67 -61.50 44.26
N SER A 244 94.39 -60.43 45.02
CA SER A 244 95.18 -60.08 46.20
C SER A 244 95.07 -61.12 47.32
N ILE A 245 93.88 -61.69 47.56
CA ILE A 245 93.68 -62.78 48.51
C ILE A 245 94.46 -64.01 48.05
N LYS A 246 94.36 -64.38 46.76
CA LYS A 246 95.12 -65.49 46.20
C LYS A 246 96.63 -65.30 46.38
N ASN A 247 97.16 -64.12 46.06
CA ASN A 247 98.58 -63.81 46.26
C ASN A 247 98.98 -63.91 47.74
N LEU A 248 98.13 -63.47 48.67
CA LEU A 248 98.37 -63.62 50.11
C LEU A 248 98.30 -65.08 50.57
N THR A 249 97.39 -65.89 50.02
CA THR A 249 97.32 -67.33 50.26
C THR A 249 98.57 -68.03 49.72
N ASP A 250 98.97 -67.76 48.48
CA ASP A 250 100.19 -68.31 47.87
C ASP A 250 101.43 -67.93 48.71
N ILE A 251 101.51 -66.70 49.25
CA ILE A 251 102.56 -66.30 50.20
C ILE A 251 102.47 -67.06 51.52
N ASN A 252 101.27 -67.24 52.08
CA ASN A 252 101.06 -67.92 53.35
C ASN A 252 101.35 -69.43 53.26
N ASP A 253 101.03 -70.06 52.14
CA ASP A 253 101.36 -71.47 51.86
C ASP A 253 102.89 -71.64 51.69
N ASN A 254 103.56 -70.69 51.03
CA ASN A 254 105.03 -70.63 50.97
C ASN A 254 105.67 -70.40 52.35
N LEU A 255 105.06 -69.59 53.22
CA LEU A 255 105.54 -69.40 54.61
C LEU A 255 105.27 -70.63 55.47
N THR A 256 104.12 -71.28 55.30
CA THR A 256 103.73 -72.50 56.04
C THR A 256 104.66 -73.64 55.69
N THR A 257 104.90 -73.90 54.41
CA THR A 257 105.91 -74.88 53.97
C THR A 257 107.32 -74.51 54.45
N LYS A 258 107.67 -73.22 54.56
CA LYS A 258 108.93 -72.79 55.20
C LYS A 258 109.01 -73.11 56.69
N VAL A 259 107.90 -72.95 57.41
CA VAL A 259 107.79 -73.29 58.84
C VAL A 259 107.84 -74.80 59.03
N GLU A 260 107.23 -75.60 58.14
CA GLU A 260 107.34 -77.06 58.12
C GLU A 260 108.79 -77.50 57.87
N GLU A 261 109.46 -76.99 56.83
CA GLU A 261 110.89 -77.25 56.56
C GLU A 261 111.80 -76.95 57.78
N LEU A 262 111.53 -75.84 58.48
CA LEU A 262 112.28 -75.45 59.67
C LEU A 262 111.94 -76.32 60.88
N THR A 263 110.68 -76.73 61.04
CA THR A 263 110.23 -77.61 62.12
C THR A 263 110.84 -79.01 61.96
N ASP A 264 110.87 -79.56 60.75
CA ASP A 264 111.51 -80.85 60.47
C ASP A 264 113.03 -80.80 60.69
N LYS A 265 113.71 -79.70 60.34
CA LYS A 265 115.12 -79.49 60.70
C LYS A 265 115.34 -79.45 62.21
N LEU A 266 114.50 -78.74 62.95
CA LEU A 266 114.59 -78.64 64.41
C LEU A 266 114.30 -80.00 65.09
N LYS A 267 113.42 -80.81 64.47
CA LYS A 267 113.17 -82.19 64.90
C LYS A 267 114.36 -83.11 64.62
N ALA A 268 114.99 -82.99 63.44
CA ALA A 268 116.20 -83.74 63.11
C ALA A 268 117.39 -83.39 64.03
N GLU A 269 117.57 -82.11 64.38
CA GLU A 269 118.54 -81.66 65.40
C GLU A 269 118.22 -82.29 66.77
N ARG A 270 116.96 -82.26 67.22
CA ARG A 270 116.55 -82.90 68.49
C ARG A 270 116.76 -84.41 68.52
N ASP A 271 116.48 -85.11 67.42
CA ASP A 271 116.73 -86.55 67.30
C ASP A 271 118.24 -86.88 67.28
N ASN A 272 119.08 -85.93 66.86
CA ASN A 272 120.53 -86.03 66.94
C ASN A 272 121.03 -85.78 68.37
N ASP A 273 120.57 -84.70 69.02
CA ASP A 273 120.84 -84.41 70.44
C ASP A 273 120.45 -85.58 71.34
N ALA A 274 119.26 -86.16 71.15
CA ALA A 274 118.79 -87.32 71.92
C ALA A 274 119.76 -88.51 71.85
N LYS A 275 120.32 -88.81 70.66
CA LYS A 275 121.33 -89.87 70.49
C LYS A 275 122.65 -89.53 71.18
N THR A 276 123.07 -88.28 71.18
CA THR A 276 124.28 -87.88 71.94
C THR A 276 124.06 -87.99 73.45
N HIS A 277 122.87 -87.64 73.95
CA HIS A 277 122.52 -87.80 75.35
C HIS A 277 122.48 -89.27 75.79
N GLU A 278 121.98 -90.18 74.96
CA GLU A 278 121.96 -91.62 75.24
C GLU A 278 123.39 -92.20 75.34
N LEU A 279 124.31 -91.74 74.49
CA LEU A 279 125.75 -92.08 74.59
C LEU A 279 126.38 -91.55 75.89
N PHE A 280 126.14 -90.29 76.25
CA PHE A 280 126.64 -89.73 77.51
C PHE A 280 126.07 -90.42 78.75
N GLN A 281 124.83 -90.92 78.67
CA GLN A 281 124.21 -91.66 79.78
C GLN A 281 124.87 -93.03 80.00
N GLN A 282 125.27 -93.73 78.93
CA GLN A 282 126.06 -94.96 79.01
C GLN A 282 127.48 -94.73 79.58
N GLU A 283 128.12 -93.61 79.22
CA GLU A 283 129.42 -93.19 79.79
C GLU A 283 129.33 -92.93 81.31
N LEU A 284 128.24 -92.28 81.77
CA LEU A 284 128.01 -92.00 83.20
C LEU A 284 127.78 -93.26 84.04
N GLU A 285 127.12 -94.28 83.47
CA GLU A 285 126.85 -95.54 84.15
C GLU A 285 128.13 -96.38 84.32
N ALA A 286 129.11 -96.22 83.44
CA ALA A 286 130.45 -96.77 83.58
C ALA A 286 131.28 -96.04 84.66
N GLN A 287 131.24 -94.71 84.69
CA GLN A 287 131.91 -93.88 85.72
C GLN A 287 131.38 -94.17 87.14
N THR A 288 130.06 -94.38 87.29
CA THR A 288 129.44 -94.62 88.60
C THR A 288 129.94 -95.91 89.26
N LYS A 289 130.16 -96.98 88.47
CA LYS A 289 130.73 -98.25 88.96
C LYS A 289 132.18 -98.15 89.44
N LEU A 290 132.92 -97.11 89.02
CA LEU A 290 134.29 -96.86 89.47
C LEU A 290 134.31 -96.14 90.83
N ALA A 291 133.31 -95.29 91.12
CA ALA A 291 133.25 -94.50 92.35
C ALA A 291 132.97 -95.35 93.61
N ASP A 292 132.09 -96.35 93.52
CA ASP A 292 131.76 -97.23 94.67
C ASP A 292 132.94 -98.12 95.11
N LEU A 293 133.91 -98.39 94.23
CA LEU A 293 135.15 -99.09 94.59
C LEU A 293 136.11 -98.21 95.42
N TYR A 294 136.15 -96.90 95.17
CA TYR A 294 136.98 -95.97 95.94
C TYR A 294 136.39 -95.61 97.31
N LYS A 295 135.04 -95.62 97.44
CA LYS A 295 134.37 -95.34 98.71
C LYS A 295 134.71 -96.36 99.80
N ASN A 296 134.74 -97.64 99.46
CA ASN A 296 135.06 -98.74 100.40
C ASN A 296 136.52 -98.71 100.93
N VAL A 297 137.44 -97.99 100.27
CA VAL A 297 138.83 -97.81 100.74
C VAL A 297 138.96 -96.61 101.69
N SER A 298 138.07 -95.62 101.58
CA SER A 298 138.12 -94.43 102.43
C SER A 298 137.65 -94.70 103.87
N ASP A 299 136.73 -95.65 104.06
CA ASP A 299 136.15 -95.93 105.38
C ASP A 299 137.10 -96.72 106.30
N GLN A 300 138.14 -97.37 105.77
CA GLN A 300 139.16 -98.08 106.58
C GLN A 300 140.27 -97.17 107.13
N ASN A 301 140.53 -96.00 106.52
CA ASN A 301 141.62 -95.11 106.93
C ASN A 301 141.24 -94.09 108.02
N LYS A 302 139.94 -93.92 108.30
CA LYS A 302 139.46 -92.91 109.26
C LYS A 302 139.52 -93.38 110.72
N GLU A 303 139.49 -94.68 110.96
CA GLU A 303 139.52 -95.30 112.29
C GLU A 303 140.91 -95.25 112.97
N GLN A 304 141.95 -94.86 112.23
CA GLN A 304 143.35 -94.82 112.71
C GLN A 304 143.84 -93.42 113.14
N ALA A 305 143.07 -92.35 112.85
CA ALA A 305 143.47 -90.96 113.10
C ALA A 305 142.98 -90.37 114.44
N GLU A 306 142.23 -91.13 115.25
CA GLU A 306 141.50 -90.58 116.42
C GLU A 306 142.31 -90.55 117.74
N LYS A 307 143.62 -90.87 117.73
CA LYS A 307 144.35 -91.26 118.97
C LYS A 307 145.66 -90.53 119.32
N LEU A 308 146.07 -89.45 118.62
CA LEU A 308 147.42 -88.88 118.80
C LEU A 308 147.54 -87.37 119.07
N GLU A 309 146.46 -86.57 119.08
CA GLU A 309 146.55 -85.10 119.16
C GLU A 309 145.84 -84.49 120.39
N LYS A 310 145.86 -85.19 121.54
CA LYS A 310 145.13 -84.76 122.76
C LYS A 310 145.99 -84.51 124.00
N VAL A 311 147.32 -84.58 123.92
CA VAL A 311 148.22 -84.54 125.10
C VAL A 311 149.51 -83.69 124.87
N VAL A 312 149.40 -82.55 124.17
CA VAL A 312 150.41 -81.47 124.13
C VAL A 312 149.70 -80.10 124.07
N VAL A 313 148.67 -79.84 124.88
CA VAL A 313 148.76 -79.54 126.33
C VAL A 313 149.75 -78.40 126.62
N ASP A 314 149.20 -77.19 126.67
CA ASP A 314 149.18 -76.31 127.85
C ASP A 314 150.48 -76.11 128.64
N LEU A 315 151.62 -75.89 127.98
CA LEU A 315 152.74 -75.17 128.60
C LEU A 315 153.48 -74.27 127.61
N GLN A 316 152.93 -73.06 127.48
CA GLN A 316 153.60 -71.76 127.65
C GLN A 316 153.22 -70.78 126.53
N THR A 317 152.11 -70.03 126.69
CA THR A 317 151.90 -68.86 127.59
C THR A 317 152.64 -67.60 127.17
N LEU A 318 151.89 -66.50 127.31
CA LEU A 318 152.33 -65.11 127.40
C LEU A 318 152.76 -64.40 126.10
N LEU A 319 151.91 -63.45 125.73
CA LEU A 319 152.29 -62.03 125.81
C LEU A 319 153.24 -61.48 124.74
N GLN A 320 152.79 -61.44 123.49
CA GLN A 320 152.89 -60.23 122.65
C GLN A 320 152.14 -60.40 121.32
N GLU A 321 151.35 -59.45 120.80
CA GLU A 321 150.66 -58.23 121.30
C GLU A 321 149.57 -57.95 120.22
N ALA A 322 148.30 -57.72 120.55
CA ALA A 322 147.67 -56.40 120.74
C ALA A 322 148.00 -55.31 119.68
N THR A 323 146.96 -54.68 119.12
CA THR A 323 146.97 -53.46 118.24
C THR A 323 147.47 -53.70 116.79
N GLU A 324 146.87 -53.18 115.69
CA GLU A 324 146.05 -51.97 115.53
C GLU A 324 145.22 -51.88 114.20
N LYS A 325 143.86 -51.73 114.28
CA LYS A 325 142.91 -50.86 113.50
C LYS A 325 142.83 -50.90 111.93
N TYR A 326 141.79 -50.43 111.17
CA TYR A 326 140.39 -49.94 111.33
C TYR A 326 139.65 -49.83 109.96
N GLY A 327 138.31 -49.61 109.94
CA GLY A 327 137.59 -48.78 108.94
C GLY A 327 137.00 -49.48 107.70
N ASP A 328 135.76 -49.98 107.64
CA ASP A 328 134.41 -49.32 107.71
C ASP A 328 134.07 -48.51 106.44
N LEU A 329 133.02 -48.77 105.63
CA LEU A 329 131.60 -49.13 105.84
C LEU A 329 130.65 -47.96 106.19
N GLU A 330 130.44 -47.06 105.23
CA GLU A 330 129.26 -46.19 105.02
C GLU A 330 129.43 -45.59 103.60
N THR A 331 128.47 -45.05 102.82
CA THR A 331 127.10 -44.53 102.98
C THR A 331 126.56 -44.31 101.53
N LYS A 332 125.28 -44.15 101.15
CA LYS A 332 123.90 -44.58 101.52
C LYS A 332 123.08 -44.23 100.24
N TYR A 333 122.22 -45.08 99.69
CA TYR A 333 120.88 -45.38 100.21
C TYR A 333 120.00 -44.12 100.44
N LYS A 334 119.94 -43.17 99.49
CA LYS A 334 119.28 -41.86 99.74
C LYS A 334 118.80 -41.02 98.53
N GLU A 335 118.13 -41.57 97.51
CA GLU A 335 117.69 -40.74 96.37
C GLU A 335 116.32 -41.07 95.71
N THR A 336 115.52 -41.99 96.26
CA THR A 336 114.38 -42.57 95.52
C THR A 336 112.98 -42.01 95.80
N THR A 337 112.78 -41.00 96.67
CA THR A 337 111.41 -40.59 97.09
C THR A 337 111.31 -39.16 97.66
N LEU A 338 111.27 -38.13 96.80
CA LEU A 338 110.75 -36.80 97.15
C LEU A 338 110.20 -36.06 95.90
N ALA A 339 108.99 -35.48 96.03
CA ALA A 339 108.36 -34.46 95.15
C ALA A 339 108.16 -34.83 93.66
N ASN A 340 106.97 -35.01 93.08
CA ASN A 340 105.60 -34.55 93.40
C ASN A 340 105.45 -33.01 93.46
N GLU A 341 104.35 -32.46 92.89
CA GLU A 341 103.95 -31.03 92.93
C GLU A 341 104.89 -30.07 92.16
N GLU A 342 104.46 -29.10 91.34
CA GLU A 342 103.19 -28.64 90.75
C GLU A 342 103.52 -28.32 89.26
N ILE A 343 102.62 -28.37 88.27
CA ILE A 343 101.48 -27.47 88.04
C ILE A 343 100.50 -28.28 87.17
N ILE A 344 99.47 -28.90 87.76
CA ILE A 344 98.14 -28.31 87.94
C ILE A 344 97.55 -27.72 86.66
N ASN A 345 96.45 -28.34 86.24
CA ASN A 345 95.21 -27.71 85.80
C ASN A 345 95.32 -26.27 85.27
N LYS A 346 95.25 -26.12 83.95
CA LYS A 346 94.16 -25.41 83.24
C LYS A 346 94.56 -25.14 81.80
N LYS A 347 94.09 -25.99 80.87
CA LYS A 347 93.14 -25.59 79.82
C LYS A 347 92.93 -26.69 78.78
N ASN A 348 91.65 -26.91 78.44
CA ASN A 348 91.14 -27.59 77.25
C ASN A 348 91.25 -29.14 77.29
N GLU A 349 90.33 -29.89 77.94
CA GLU A 349 88.95 -29.55 78.33
C GLU A 349 88.06 -29.12 77.14
N CYS A 350 88.04 -29.87 76.02
CA CYS A 350 86.96 -29.62 75.02
C CYS A 350 86.56 -30.73 74.03
N ILE A 351 87.36 -31.77 73.73
CA ILE A 351 87.11 -32.60 72.52
C ILE A 351 86.93 -34.12 72.74
N ASN A 352 87.57 -34.75 73.75
CA ASN A 352 87.67 -36.22 73.81
C ASN A 352 86.72 -36.98 74.76
N MET A 353 85.63 -36.36 75.23
CA MET A 353 84.52 -37.09 75.88
C MET A 353 83.14 -36.74 75.27
N LEU A 354 83.12 -36.59 73.94
CA LEU A 354 81.92 -36.34 73.14
C LEU A 354 81.77 -37.41 72.02
N LYS A 355 82.29 -38.63 72.26
CA LYS A 355 82.23 -39.78 71.34
C LYS A 355 82.16 -41.14 72.07
N GLN A 356 81.09 -41.35 72.83
CA GLN A 356 80.41 -42.64 73.03
C GLN A 356 79.18 -42.35 73.89
N GLU A 357 78.08 -41.99 73.25
CA GLU A 357 77.03 -42.90 72.74
C GLU A 357 75.92 -43.02 73.80
N LEU A 358 74.99 -42.05 73.86
CA LEU A 358 73.85 -41.85 72.94
C LEU A 358 72.63 -42.69 73.35
N GLU A 359 72.02 -42.33 74.48
CA GLU A 359 70.59 -42.53 74.74
C GLU A 359 69.89 -41.16 74.83
N ALA A 360 70.07 -40.36 73.78
CA ALA A 360 69.42 -39.06 73.63
C ALA A 360 68.96 -38.88 72.18
N SER A 361 67.82 -39.47 71.83
CA SER A 361 66.81 -38.94 70.87
C SER A 361 65.75 -40.00 70.52
N ASN A 362 64.98 -40.48 71.50
CA ASN A 362 63.67 -41.07 71.22
C ASN A 362 62.59 -40.06 71.62
N GLU A 363 61.91 -39.54 70.60
CA GLU A 363 60.79 -38.61 70.72
C GLU A 363 59.58 -39.30 71.35
N MET A 364 58.88 -38.63 72.29
CA MET A 364 57.43 -38.38 72.15
C MET A 364 56.82 -37.58 73.32
N PHE A 365 55.74 -36.85 73.00
CA PHE A 365 54.73 -36.27 73.91
C PHE A 365 55.19 -35.38 75.07
N LYS A 366 54.94 -34.06 74.93
CA LYS A 366 54.69 -33.17 76.09
C LYS A 366 53.20 -32.84 76.16
N ALA A 367 52.62 -33.07 77.34
CA ALA A 367 51.19 -33.22 77.53
C ALA A 367 50.42 -31.90 77.75
N LEU A 368 49.10 -32.02 77.63
CA LEU A 368 48.09 -31.01 77.91
C LEU A 368 47.79 -30.84 79.42
N LYS A 369 47.38 -29.62 79.77
CA LYS A 369 46.31 -29.22 80.72
C LYS A 369 46.54 -29.08 82.23
N ASP A 370 45.82 -28.06 82.72
CA ASP A 370 45.28 -27.78 84.07
C ASP A 370 46.30 -27.57 85.23
N GLU A 371 46.06 -26.74 86.26
CA GLU A 371 44.83 -26.08 86.74
C GLU A 371 45.19 -24.82 87.59
N GLY A 372 44.28 -23.86 87.80
CA GLY A 372 44.47 -22.77 88.80
C GLY A 372 43.78 -21.44 88.48
N VAL A 373 42.90 -20.96 89.37
CA VAL A 373 41.92 -19.86 89.15
C VAL A 373 42.11 -18.74 90.20
N GLN A 374 41.63 -17.50 89.95
CA GLN A 374 40.63 -16.74 90.80
C GLN A 374 40.76 -15.19 90.84
N LYS A 375 39.67 -14.49 90.43
CA LYS A 375 39.12 -13.14 90.83
C LYS A 375 39.98 -11.87 90.66
N GLU A 376 39.51 -10.72 90.16
CA GLU A 376 38.18 -10.02 90.12
C GLU A 376 37.61 -9.48 91.45
N VAL A 377 37.78 -8.17 91.67
CA VAL A 377 36.80 -7.22 92.26
C VAL A 377 37.14 -5.81 91.75
N GLU A 378 36.17 -5.09 91.15
CA GLU A 378 36.03 -3.63 91.34
C GLU A 378 34.57 -3.22 91.09
N GLU A 379 34.02 -2.37 91.96
CA GLU A 379 32.57 -2.26 92.18
C GLU A 379 32.01 -0.83 92.03
N LEU A 380 30.84 -0.76 91.35
CA LEU A 380 29.66 0.08 91.66
C LEU A 380 29.68 1.63 91.48
N SER A 381 28.79 2.09 90.58
CA SER A 381 27.75 3.15 90.73
C SER A 381 28.06 4.41 91.59
N PRO A 382 27.90 5.67 91.11
CA PRO A 382 26.58 6.15 90.60
C PRO A 382 26.55 7.37 89.64
N SER A 383 25.78 7.34 88.53
CA SER A 383 25.36 8.59 87.84
C SER A 383 24.09 8.50 86.97
N ALA A 384 23.01 7.91 87.50
CA ALA A 384 21.67 8.11 86.97
C ALA A 384 21.03 9.38 87.61
N ALA A 385 21.45 10.58 87.20
CA ALA A 385 21.01 11.83 87.87
C ALA A 385 21.13 13.14 87.05
N ALA A 386 20.66 13.20 85.80
CA ALA A 386 20.70 14.46 85.01
C ALA A 386 19.53 14.73 84.02
N ALA A 387 18.31 14.29 84.33
CA ALA A 387 17.08 14.77 83.69
C ALA A 387 16.03 15.12 84.76
N SER A 388 16.34 16.12 85.57
CA SER A 388 15.52 16.48 86.74
C SER A 388 14.48 17.56 86.41
N ARG A 389 13.20 17.18 86.59
CA ARG A 389 12.08 17.99 87.14
C ARG A 389 11.36 19.00 86.24
N LEU A 390 10.08 18.67 85.97
CA LEU A 390 8.86 19.50 85.96
C LEU A 390 7.67 18.49 85.80
N ILE A 391 6.48 18.52 86.42
CA ILE A 391 5.86 19.35 87.50
C ILE A 391 5.10 18.42 88.48
N LYS A 392 5.38 18.56 89.79
CA LYS A 392 4.57 18.25 91.02
C LYS A 392 3.85 16.89 91.25
N PRO A 393 3.72 16.46 92.53
CA PRO A 393 3.12 15.19 92.93
C PRO A 393 1.63 15.29 93.28
N GLY A 394 0.87 14.20 93.15
CA GLY A 394 -0.50 14.12 93.65
C GLY A 394 -1.48 13.20 92.91
N MET A 395 -1.02 12.04 92.42
CA MET A 395 -1.89 11.02 91.84
C MET A 395 -1.50 9.64 92.36
N SER A 396 -2.48 8.75 92.56
CA SER A 396 -2.19 7.38 92.99
C SER A 396 -1.51 6.59 91.87
N LEU A 397 -0.81 5.51 92.21
CA LEU A 397 -0.16 4.62 91.23
C LEU A 397 -1.15 4.16 90.14
N THR A 398 -2.41 3.92 90.51
CA THR A 398 -3.50 3.58 89.60
C THR A 398 -3.81 4.70 88.61
N GLN A 399 -3.84 5.97 89.05
CA GLN A 399 -4.10 7.12 88.16
C GLN A 399 -2.96 7.36 87.17
N ILE A 400 -1.70 7.13 87.57
CA ILE A 400 -0.56 7.17 86.65
C ILE A 400 -0.69 6.05 85.62
N TYR A 401 -1.09 4.84 86.04
CA TYR A 401 -1.31 3.73 85.12
C TYR A 401 -2.48 3.99 84.16
N THR A 402 -3.59 4.58 84.63
CA THR A 402 -4.71 5.01 83.77
C THR A 402 -4.29 6.09 82.78
N GLN A 403 -3.55 7.12 83.22
CA GLN A 403 -3.01 8.15 82.31
C GLN A 403 -2.07 7.55 81.27
N TYR A 404 -1.19 6.62 81.66
CA TYR A 404 -0.29 5.93 80.73
C TYR A 404 -1.04 5.05 79.73
N VAL A 405 -2.06 4.29 80.18
CA VAL A 405 -2.93 3.49 79.30
C VAL A 405 -3.70 4.40 78.34
N ASN A 406 -4.34 5.46 78.83
CA ASN A 406 -5.07 6.41 77.99
C ASN A 406 -4.16 7.06 76.93
N VAL A 407 -2.96 7.56 77.30
CA VAL A 407 -2.00 8.13 76.33
C VAL A 407 -1.45 7.06 75.37
N SER A 408 -1.31 5.80 75.82
CA SER A 408 -0.94 4.68 74.94
C SER A 408 -2.06 4.29 73.98
N GLU A 409 -3.33 4.41 74.37
CA GLU A 409 -4.51 4.19 73.54
C GLU A 409 -4.72 5.33 72.55
N GLU A 410 -4.57 6.59 72.98
CA GLU A 410 -4.55 7.77 72.10
C GLU A 410 -3.42 7.69 71.07
N LEU A 411 -2.20 7.31 71.47
CA LEU A 411 -1.08 7.10 70.57
C LEU A 411 -1.29 5.90 69.62
N ALA A 412 -1.99 4.85 70.07
CA ALA A 412 -2.37 3.73 69.21
C ALA A 412 -3.42 4.13 68.18
N HIS A 413 -4.41 4.94 68.59
CA HIS A 413 -5.45 5.49 67.72
C HIS A 413 -4.86 6.45 66.68
N GLU A 414 -4.00 7.39 67.10
CA GLU A 414 -3.32 8.31 66.18
C GLU A 414 -2.40 7.56 65.19
N LYS A 415 -1.73 6.49 65.63
CA LYS A 415 -0.97 5.59 64.74
C LYS A 415 -1.85 4.78 63.79
N GLU A 416 -3.11 4.51 64.15
CA GLU A 416 -4.07 3.85 63.26
C GLU A 416 -4.61 4.84 62.23
N GLU A 417 -4.97 6.05 62.64
CA GLU A 417 -5.40 7.14 61.76
C GLU A 417 -4.29 7.57 60.79
N CYS A 418 -3.04 7.65 61.26
CA CYS A 418 -1.87 7.85 60.38
C CYS A 418 -1.71 6.71 59.36
N ARG A 419 -1.94 5.45 59.75
CA ARG A 419 -1.90 4.30 58.82
C ARG A 419 -3.06 4.33 57.82
N ARG A 420 -4.26 4.71 58.27
CA ARG A 420 -5.47 4.88 57.45
C ARG A 420 -5.29 5.99 56.41
N LEU A 421 -4.80 7.16 56.84
CA LEU A 421 -4.52 8.30 55.95
C LEU A 421 -3.40 7.98 54.96
N ASN A 422 -2.30 7.34 55.40
CA ASN A 422 -1.23 6.91 54.51
C ASN A 422 -1.74 5.90 53.47
N SER A 423 -2.64 4.98 53.84
CA SER A 423 -3.29 4.06 52.89
C SER A 423 -4.11 4.80 51.82
N TYR A 424 -4.89 5.81 52.20
CA TYR A 424 -5.61 6.64 51.21
C TYR A 424 -4.68 7.44 50.29
N ILE A 425 -3.59 8.00 50.82
CA ILE A 425 -2.60 8.72 50.00
C ILE A 425 -1.92 7.76 49.02
N GLN A 426 -1.54 6.56 49.46
CA GLN A 426 -0.99 5.53 48.58
C GLN A 426 -2.00 5.10 47.49
N HIS A 427 -3.29 4.98 47.81
CA HIS A 427 -4.33 4.71 46.81
C HIS A 427 -4.43 5.82 45.76
N ILE A 428 -4.38 7.09 46.18
CA ILE A 428 -4.41 8.25 45.27
C ILE A 428 -3.14 8.31 44.40
N ILE A 429 -1.97 7.99 44.97
CA ILE A 429 -0.71 7.90 44.22
C ILE A 429 -0.81 6.80 43.16
N ASN A 430 -1.21 5.59 43.52
CA ASN A 430 -1.38 4.47 42.59
C ASN A 430 -2.37 4.83 41.46
N GLU A 431 -3.51 5.46 41.78
CA GLU A 431 -4.46 5.93 40.76
C GLU A 431 -3.90 6.98 39.79
N ILE A 432 -2.95 7.81 40.23
CA ILE A 432 -2.27 8.80 39.39
C ILE A 432 -1.18 8.13 38.56
N GLU A 433 -0.42 7.21 39.16
CA GLU A 433 0.61 6.39 38.50
C GLU A 433 0.00 5.50 37.41
N ASP A 434 -1.17 4.91 37.62
CA ASP A 434 -1.91 4.14 36.60
C ASP A 434 -2.42 5.01 35.44
N LYS A 435 -2.84 6.25 35.73
CA LYS A 435 -3.37 7.19 34.71
C LYS A 435 -2.26 7.86 33.88
N GLY A 436 -1.04 7.97 34.41
CA GLY A 436 0.12 8.56 33.72
C GLY A 436 0.44 7.89 32.36
N PRO A 437 0.67 6.56 32.32
CA PRO A 437 0.89 5.80 31.09
C PRO A 437 -0.27 5.91 30.10
N LEU A 438 -1.52 5.94 30.57
CA LEU A 438 -2.70 6.07 29.71
C LEU A 438 -2.75 7.43 29.00
N LEU A 439 -2.50 8.52 29.75
CA LEU A 439 -2.44 9.88 29.18
C LEU A 439 -1.24 10.06 28.25
N ARG A 440 -0.10 9.43 28.56
CA ARG A 440 1.07 9.44 27.66
C ARG A 440 0.76 8.71 26.36
N LYS A 441 0.19 7.50 26.43
CA LYS A 441 -0.23 6.75 25.24
C LYS A 441 -1.25 7.55 24.42
N GLN A 442 -2.25 8.17 25.04
CA GLN A 442 -3.24 8.99 24.33
C GLN A 442 -2.59 10.18 23.58
N ARG A 443 -1.50 10.75 24.11
CA ARG A 443 -0.73 11.80 23.42
C ARG A 443 0.06 11.24 22.25
N GLU A 444 0.74 10.10 22.43
CA GLU A 444 1.48 9.40 21.37
C GLU A 444 0.54 8.97 20.22
N ASP A 445 -0.64 8.41 20.55
CA ASP A 445 -1.71 8.03 19.61
C ASP A 445 -2.30 9.27 18.89
N TYR A 446 -2.37 10.43 19.55
CA TYR A 446 -2.87 11.68 18.94
C TYR A 446 -1.82 12.36 18.05
N GLU A 447 -0.55 12.36 18.45
CA GLU A 447 0.55 12.91 17.66
C GLU A 447 0.76 12.13 16.37
N THR A 448 0.74 10.79 16.43
CA THR A 448 0.76 9.93 15.24
C THR A 448 -0.49 10.10 14.35
N ALA A 449 -1.68 10.34 14.94
CA ALA A 449 -2.87 10.69 14.16
C ALA A 449 -2.75 12.04 13.44
N LEU A 450 -2.16 13.07 14.07
CA LEU A 450 -1.89 14.36 13.41
C LEU A 450 -0.85 14.21 12.29
N GLU A 451 0.20 13.42 12.51
CA GLU A 451 1.27 13.20 11.53
C GLU A 451 0.73 12.45 10.29
N THR A 452 -0.06 11.39 10.48
CA THR A 452 -0.74 10.70 9.37
C THR A 452 -1.76 11.58 8.63
N ILE A 453 -2.52 12.44 9.33
CA ILE A 453 -3.41 13.43 8.67
C ILE A 453 -2.61 14.40 7.80
N LYS A 454 -1.45 14.86 8.27
CA LYS A 454 -0.55 15.74 7.53
C LYS A 454 0.03 15.06 6.28
N GLU A 455 0.47 13.80 6.40
CA GLU A 455 0.95 12.99 5.28
C GLU A 455 -0.15 12.77 4.22
N ILE A 456 -1.35 12.39 4.65
CA ILE A 456 -2.51 12.19 3.75
C ILE A 456 -2.89 13.50 3.06
N SER A 457 -2.87 14.63 3.77
CA SER A 457 -3.14 15.95 3.20
C SER A 457 -2.12 16.30 2.11
N GLN A 458 -0.83 16.12 2.39
CA GLN A 458 0.24 16.34 1.40
C GLN A 458 0.11 15.40 0.18
N GLN A 459 -0.27 14.14 0.39
CA GLN A 459 -0.53 13.21 -0.72
C GLN A 459 -1.73 13.66 -1.56
N ASN A 460 -2.79 14.16 -0.94
CA ASN A 460 -3.97 14.69 -1.63
C ASN A 460 -3.62 15.94 -2.45
N ASP A 461 -2.86 16.88 -1.88
CA ASP A 461 -2.39 18.09 -2.59
C ASP A 461 -1.51 17.73 -3.80
N ASN A 462 -0.61 16.76 -3.63
CA ASN A 462 0.21 16.25 -4.73
C ASN A 462 -0.65 15.61 -5.84
N LEU A 463 -1.65 14.80 -5.49
CA LEU A 463 -2.58 14.19 -6.44
C LEU A 463 -3.46 15.22 -7.15
N LEU A 464 -3.88 16.28 -6.47
CA LEU A 464 -4.61 17.40 -7.08
C LEU A 464 -3.74 18.15 -8.10
N MET A 465 -2.48 18.41 -7.77
CA MET A 465 -1.52 19.03 -8.69
C MET A 465 -1.23 18.14 -9.91
N GLU A 466 -1.01 16.84 -9.70
CA GLU A 466 -0.84 15.88 -10.79
C GLU A 466 -2.09 15.81 -11.68
N ASN A 467 -3.29 15.80 -11.09
CA ASN A 467 -4.54 15.78 -11.84
C ASN A 467 -4.74 17.07 -12.69
N GLN A 468 -4.30 18.22 -12.19
CA GLN A 468 -4.29 19.47 -12.96
C GLN A 468 -3.30 19.39 -14.12
N ASN A 469 -2.06 18.96 -13.88
CA ASN A 469 -1.04 18.80 -14.92
C ASN A 469 -1.52 17.86 -16.03
N LEU A 470 -2.07 16.69 -15.67
CA LEU A 470 -2.64 15.72 -16.62
C LEU A 470 -3.82 16.29 -17.44
N LYS A 471 -4.64 17.18 -16.86
CA LYS A 471 -5.70 17.90 -17.60
C LYS A 471 -5.10 18.89 -18.59
N GLU A 472 -4.08 19.64 -18.21
CA GLU A 472 -3.39 20.61 -19.07
C GLU A 472 -2.68 19.91 -20.23
N GLU A 473 -1.96 18.82 -19.96
CA GLU A 473 -1.37 17.94 -20.99
C GLU A 473 -2.43 17.34 -21.91
N THR A 474 -3.55 16.84 -21.37
CA THR A 474 -4.67 16.32 -22.17
C THR A 474 -5.26 17.39 -23.10
N MET A 475 -5.43 18.63 -22.61
CA MET A 475 -5.88 19.75 -23.44
C MET A 475 -4.86 20.09 -24.53
N GLN A 476 -3.56 20.07 -24.23
CA GLN A 476 -2.52 20.35 -25.21
C GLN A 476 -2.38 19.23 -26.25
N CYS A 477 -2.48 17.97 -25.86
CA CYS A 477 -2.53 16.83 -26.77
C CYS A 477 -3.75 16.91 -27.71
N LYS A 478 -4.94 17.26 -27.21
CA LYS A 478 -6.14 17.49 -28.06
C LYS A 478 -5.97 18.66 -29.03
N ARG A 479 -5.29 19.74 -28.64
CA ARG A 479 -4.95 20.84 -29.56
C ARG A 479 -4.00 20.37 -30.67
N ASN A 480 -2.95 19.63 -30.30
CA ASN A 480 -1.96 19.08 -31.23
C ASN A 480 -2.61 18.07 -32.19
N GLU A 481 -3.47 17.19 -31.70
CA GLU A 481 -4.29 16.27 -32.49
C GLU A 481 -5.19 17.04 -33.48
N GLY A 482 -5.88 18.08 -33.03
CA GLY A 482 -6.70 18.93 -33.90
C GLY A 482 -5.90 19.68 -34.97
N VAL A 483 -4.64 20.04 -34.72
CA VAL A 483 -3.73 20.59 -35.75
C VAL A 483 -3.29 19.48 -36.72
N ALA A 484 -2.78 18.36 -36.21
CA ALA A 484 -2.30 17.24 -37.02
C ALA A 484 -3.42 16.61 -37.88
N SER A 485 -4.65 16.53 -37.39
CA SER A 485 -5.82 16.03 -38.11
C SER A 485 -6.20 16.94 -39.28
N ARG A 486 -6.23 18.27 -39.06
CA ARG A 486 -6.44 19.26 -40.14
C ARG A 486 -5.34 19.21 -41.19
N GLU A 487 -4.08 19.07 -40.77
CA GLU A 487 -2.94 18.92 -41.68
C GLU A 487 -3.01 17.61 -42.48
N ASN A 488 -3.35 16.49 -41.83
CA ASN A 488 -3.52 15.19 -42.48
C ASN A 488 -4.66 15.22 -43.52
N ALA A 489 -5.77 15.90 -43.21
CA ALA A 489 -6.87 16.12 -44.14
C ALA A 489 -6.45 16.99 -45.34
N ARG A 490 -5.65 18.05 -45.12
CA ARG A 490 -5.06 18.88 -46.17
C ARG A 490 -4.18 18.06 -47.11
N LEU A 491 -3.21 17.33 -46.56
CA LEU A 491 -2.26 16.50 -47.32
C LEU A 491 -2.97 15.36 -48.08
N LYS A 492 -4.00 14.73 -47.49
CA LYS A 492 -4.82 13.72 -48.18
C LYS A 492 -5.54 14.31 -49.41
N LYS A 493 -6.07 15.52 -49.28
CA LYS A 493 -6.71 16.23 -50.40
C LYS A 493 -5.69 16.57 -51.49
N GLU A 494 -4.54 17.10 -51.11
CA GLU A 494 -3.42 17.41 -52.02
C GLU A 494 -2.95 16.16 -52.79
N VAL A 495 -2.75 15.03 -52.11
CA VAL A 495 -2.39 13.76 -52.76
C VAL A 495 -3.47 13.26 -53.71
N ALA A 496 -4.76 13.40 -53.36
CA ALA A 496 -5.86 13.05 -54.26
C ALA A 496 -5.92 13.95 -55.50
N ASP A 497 -5.67 15.25 -55.34
CA ASP A 497 -5.65 16.24 -56.42
C ASP A 497 -4.43 16.05 -57.35
N LEU A 498 -3.25 15.76 -56.79
CA LEU A 498 -2.06 15.35 -57.56
C LEU A 498 -2.28 14.03 -58.30
N GLY A 499 -2.92 13.03 -57.66
CA GLY A 499 -3.26 11.77 -58.31
C GLY A 499 -4.20 11.94 -59.50
N ARG A 500 -5.19 12.86 -59.39
CA ARG A 500 -6.06 13.25 -60.50
C ARG A 500 -5.30 13.91 -61.64
N GLN A 501 -4.39 14.84 -61.34
CA GLN A 501 -3.52 15.47 -62.34
C GLN A 501 -2.70 14.43 -63.13
N VAL A 502 -2.04 13.50 -62.43
CA VAL A 502 -1.25 12.43 -63.06
C VAL A 502 -2.12 11.54 -63.94
N CYS A 503 -3.29 11.11 -63.46
CA CYS A 503 -4.23 10.29 -64.24
C CYS A 503 -4.80 11.03 -65.46
N HIS A 504 -5.07 12.33 -65.36
CA HIS A 504 -5.54 13.15 -66.48
C HIS A 504 -4.43 13.31 -67.53
N LEU A 505 -3.24 13.74 -67.12
CA LEU A 505 -2.09 13.89 -68.02
C LEU A 505 -1.70 12.57 -68.72
N LEU A 506 -1.74 11.44 -68.02
CA LEU A 506 -1.51 10.12 -68.63
C LEU A 506 -2.56 9.78 -69.69
N ARG A 507 -3.83 10.13 -69.46
CA ARG A 507 -4.91 9.93 -70.44
C ARG A 507 -4.69 10.77 -71.70
N GLU A 508 -4.39 12.06 -71.53
CA GLU A 508 -4.12 12.98 -72.64
C GLU A 508 -2.89 12.53 -73.45
N VAL A 509 -1.82 12.09 -72.78
CA VAL A 509 -0.64 11.51 -73.43
C VAL A 509 -1.01 10.28 -74.24
N GLU A 510 -1.74 9.30 -73.69
CA GLU A 510 -2.14 8.09 -74.44
C GLU A 510 -3.10 8.40 -75.60
N GLN A 511 -4.02 9.36 -75.45
CA GLN A 511 -4.89 9.82 -76.55
C GLN A 511 -4.09 10.45 -77.68
N SER A 512 -3.10 11.30 -77.37
CA SER A 512 -2.20 11.92 -78.35
C SER A 512 -1.36 10.87 -79.10
N ARG A 513 -0.89 9.82 -78.42
CA ARG A 513 -0.13 8.70 -79.02
C ARG A 513 -0.98 7.82 -79.94
N THR A 514 -2.28 7.71 -79.65
CA THR A 514 -3.25 6.91 -80.43
C THR A 514 -3.79 7.68 -81.65
N GLY A 515 -3.42 8.95 -81.83
CA GLY A 515 -3.90 9.80 -82.93
C GLY A 515 -5.37 10.23 -82.81
N SER A 516 -6.01 9.92 -81.69
CA SER A 516 -7.38 10.34 -81.40
C SER A 516 -7.36 11.70 -80.72
N SER A 517 -7.28 12.77 -81.52
CA SER A 517 -7.39 14.16 -81.07
C SER A 517 -8.83 14.50 -80.62
N SER A 518 -9.30 13.87 -79.55
CA SER A 518 -10.59 14.18 -78.92
C SER A 518 -10.48 15.46 -78.11
N THR A 519 -10.70 16.60 -78.77
CA THR A 519 -10.88 17.92 -78.14
C THR A 519 -12.25 18.01 -77.44
N SER A 520 -12.56 17.05 -76.56
CA SER A 520 -13.90 16.80 -76.01
C SER A 520 -14.01 17.10 -74.51
N THR A 521 -13.38 18.17 -74.04
CA THR A 521 -13.39 18.59 -72.62
C THR A 521 -14.48 19.63 -72.30
N ASP A 522 -15.13 20.21 -73.32
CA ASP A 522 -16.13 21.29 -73.15
C ASP A 522 -17.59 20.82 -73.13
N GLN A 523 -17.86 19.51 -73.11
CA GLN A 523 -19.18 18.94 -73.40
C GLN A 523 -19.82 18.17 -72.23
N ASP A 524 -19.70 18.68 -71.00
CA ASP A 524 -20.48 18.21 -69.86
C ASP A 524 -20.76 19.34 -68.84
N MET A 525 -21.31 20.45 -69.33
CA MET A 525 -21.70 21.62 -68.55
C MET A 525 -23.15 21.50 -68.09
N SER A 526 -23.37 20.73 -67.02
CA SER A 526 -24.61 20.75 -66.25
C SER A 526 -24.49 21.77 -65.11
N ASP A 527 -25.46 22.67 -64.96
CA ASP A 527 -25.52 23.73 -63.95
C ASP A 527 -25.64 23.24 -62.48
N SER A 528 -25.45 21.93 -62.25
CA SER A 528 -25.52 21.27 -60.93
C SER A 528 -24.15 20.82 -60.39
N MET A 529 -23.02 21.25 -60.97
CA MET A 529 -21.68 20.93 -60.43
C MET A 529 -21.43 21.70 -59.13
N SER A 530 -21.05 20.99 -58.06
CA SER A 530 -20.67 21.62 -56.79
C SER A 530 -19.41 22.47 -56.95
N SER A 531 -19.25 23.53 -56.14
CA SER A 531 -18.02 24.33 -56.10
C SER A 531 -16.77 23.48 -55.88
N ALA A 532 -16.89 22.37 -55.16
CA ALA A 532 -15.82 21.39 -54.96
C ALA A 532 -15.45 20.63 -56.26
N ASP A 533 -16.43 20.31 -57.11
CA ASP A 533 -16.22 19.63 -58.38
C ASP A 533 -15.62 20.58 -59.43
N ILE A 534 -16.04 21.84 -59.45
CA ILE A 534 -15.49 22.88 -60.33
C ILE A 534 -14.00 23.09 -60.04
N ILE A 535 -13.60 23.17 -58.75
CA ILE A 535 -12.20 23.23 -58.35
C ILE A 535 -11.46 21.97 -58.84
N THR A 536 -12.01 20.79 -58.54
CA THR A 536 -11.41 19.48 -58.85
C THR A 536 -11.21 19.23 -60.35
N LYS A 537 -12.14 19.70 -61.21
CA LYS A 537 -12.11 19.44 -62.66
C LYS A 537 -11.49 20.56 -63.51
N ARG A 538 -11.44 21.82 -63.03
CA ARG A 538 -11.05 22.98 -63.86
C ARG A 538 -10.01 23.92 -63.26
N LEU A 539 -9.64 23.72 -61.99
CA LEU A 539 -8.53 24.43 -61.33
C LEU A 539 -7.38 23.49 -60.91
N VAL A 540 -7.65 22.19 -60.80
CA VAL A 540 -6.64 21.16 -60.45
C VAL A 540 -6.03 20.50 -61.68
N THR A 541 -6.83 20.07 -62.67
CA THR A 541 -6.36 19.39 -63.88
C THR A 541 -6.06 20.35 -65.04
N PHE A 542 -5.12 19.98 -65.90
CA PHE A 542 -4.73 20.68 -67.13
C PHE A 542 -4.23 19.66 -68.18
N SER A 543 -4.47 19.91 -69.46
CA SER A 543 -3.99 19.08 -70.58
C SER A 543 -2.66 19.57 -71.17
N ASP A 544 -2.36 20.87 -71.10
CA ASP A 544 -1.08 21.43 -71.58
C ASP A 544 -0.53 22.61 -70.75
N ILE A 545 0.68 23.07 -71.09
CA ILE A 545 1.40 24.15 -70.40
C ILE A 545 0.66 25.50 -70.49
N THR A 546 -0.05 25.76 -71.59
CA THR A 546 -0.82 27.00 -71.78
C THR A 546 -2.10 27.00 -70.96
N GLU A 547 -2.78 25.86 -70.85
CA GLU A 547 -3.89 25.69 -69.91
C GLU A 547 -3.42 25.84 -68.47
N LEU A 548 -2.29 25.22 -68.09
CA LEU A 548 -1.67 25.38 -66.77
C LEU A 548 -1.29 26.84 -66.47
N GLN A 549 -0.83 27.60 -67.46
CA GLN A 549 -0.55 29.02 -67.29
C GLN A 549 -1.83 29.83 -67.07
N ASN A 550 -2.90 29.52 -67.80
CA ASN A 550 -4.20 30.17 -67.68
C ASN A 550 -4.91 29.82 -66.34
N THR A 551 -4.82 28.58 -65.86
CA THR A 551 -5.36 28.19 -64.54
C THR A 551 -4.55 28.83 -63.41
N ASN A 552 -3.22 28.90 -63.51
CA ASN A 552 -2.40 29.63 -62.53
C ASN A 552 -2.73 31.13 -62.47
N GLN A 553 -2.99 31.80 -63.60
CA GLN A 553 -3.43 33.20 -63.60
C GLN A 553 -4.79 33.37 -62.89
N ARG A 554 -5.75 32.46 -63.12
CA ARG A 554 -7.05 32.46 -62.42
C ARG A 554 -6.89 32.18 -60.93
N LEU A 555 -6.06 31.22 -60.54
CA LEU A 555 -5.76 30.91 -59.15
C LEU A 555 -5.08 32.08 -58.43
N LEU A 556 -4.13 32.76 -59.06
CA LEU A 556 -3.48 33.94 -58.48
C LEU A 556 -4.46 35.12 -58.29
N ALA A 557 -5.41 35.31 -59.20
CA ALA A 557 -6.47 36.29 -59.03
C ALA A 557 -7.39 35.92 -57.85
N LEU A 558 -7.83 34.67 -57.78
CA LEU A 558 -8.68 34.16 -56.68
C LEU A 558 -7.96 34.24 -55.32
N VAL A 559 -6.69 33.89 -55.25
CA VAL A 559 -5.87 34.00 -54.03
C VAL A 559 -5.78 35.45 -53.58
N ARG A 560 -5.53 36.41 -54.48
CA ARG A 560 -5.52 37.84 -54.13
C ARG A 560 -6.87 38.33 -53.61
N GLU A 561 -7.97 37.90 -54.22
CA GLU A 561 -9.32 38.25 -53.77
C GLU A 561 -9.64 37.63 -52.39
N LEU A 562 -9.27 36.37 -52.17
CA LEU A 562 -9.44 35.68 -50.89
C LEU A 562 -8.54 36.27 -49.80
N THR A 563 -7.30 36.65 -50.11
CA THR A 563 -6.42 37.37 -49.18
C THR A 563 -7.01 38.73 -48.81
N ALA A 564 -7.51 39.51 -49.78
CA ALA A 564 -8.17 40.79 -49.48
C ALA A 564 -9.42 40.62 -48.61
N LYS A 565 -10.25 39.60 -48.88
CA LYS A 565 -11.41 39.25 -48.03
C LYS A 565 -11.01 38.73 -46.65
N GLN A 566 -9.89 38.02 -46.54
CA GLN A 566 -9.34 37.57 -45.26
C GLN A 566 -8.78 38.75 -44.45
N GLU A 567 -8.06 39.69 -45.08
CA GLU A 567 -7.60 40.93 -44.45
C GLU A 567 -8.77 41.81 -43.99
N GLU A 568 -9.84 41.92 -44.80
CA GLU A 568 -11.09 42.57 -44.40
C GLU A 568 -11.74 41.87 -43.20
N ALA A 569 -11.77 40.53 -43.19
CA ALA A 569 -12.29 39.73 -42.08
C ALA A 569 -11.43 39.79 -40.81
N GLU A 570 -10.11 39.93 -40.94
CA GLU A 570 -9.15 40.11 -39.84
C GLU A 570 -9.10 41.56 -39.34
N SER A 571 -9.59 42.53 -40.12
CA SER A 571 -9.73 43.93 -39.69
C SER A 571 -10.84 44.14 -38.64
N TYR A 572 -11.76 43.19 -38.50
CA TYR A 572 -12.75 43.20 -37.41
C TYR A 572 -12.08 42.89 -36.08
N ASP A 573 -12.05 43.87 -35.18
CA ASP A 573 -11.49 43.74 -33.83
C ASP A 573 -12.04 42.50 -33.10
N PRO A 574 -11.17 41.53 -32.72
CA PRO A 574 -11.58 40.35 -31.95
C PRO A 574 -12.30 40.70 -30.65
N ALA A 575 -11.99 41.83 -30.01
CA ALA A 575 -12.67 42.28 -28.80
C ALA A 575 -14.11 42.75 -29.08
N ALA A 576 -14.37 43.41 -30.22
CA ALA A 576 -15.71 43.75 -30.67
C ALA A 576 -16.55 42.49 -30.98
N ILE A 577 -15.95 41.49 -31.63
CA ILE A 577 -16.61 40.19 -31.89
C ILE A 577 -16.92 39.46 -30.56
N ALA A 578 -15.98 39.44 -29.62
CA ALA A 578 -16.19 38.85 -28.29
C ALA A 578 -17.30 39.58 -27.51
N SER A 579 -17.32 40.93 -27.54
CA SER A 579 -18.36 41.75 -26.93
C SER A 579 -19.75 41.46 -27.52
N LEU A 580 -19.85 41.34 -28.85
CA LEU A 580 -21.11 40.99 -29.52
C LEU A 580 -21.58 39.57 -29.17
N LYS A 581 -20.68 38.59 -29.10
CA LYS A 581 -21.01 37.23 -28.63
C LYS A 581 -21.51 37.21 -27.20
N MET A 582 -20.82 37.92 -26.29
CA MET A 582 -21.22 38.02 -24.89
C MET A 582 -22.60 38.69 -24.74
N LYS A 583 -22.86 39.78 -25.48
CA LYS A 583 -24.19 40.42 -25.53
C LYS A 583 -25.25 39.44 -26.05
N LEU A 584 -24.97 38.70 -27.12
CA LEU A 584 -25.91 37.73 -27.68
C LEU A 584 -26.24 36.63 -26.65
N GLU A 585 -25.26 36.14 -25.90
CA GLU A 585 -25.50 35.14 -24.86
C GLU A 585 -26.31 35.71 -23.68
N THR A 586 -26.01 36.92 -23.19
CA THR A 586 -26.86 37.57 -22.16
C THR A 586 -28.29 37.81 -22.65
N MET A 587 -28.50 38.11 -23.93
CA MET A 587 -29.84 38.26 -24.51
C MET A 587 -30.58 36.90 -24.61
N LYS A 588 -29.88 35.78 -24.83
CA LYS A 588 -30.47 34.44 -24.73
C LYS A 588 -30.83 34.05 -23.29
N GLU A 589 -29.95 34.29 -22.33
CA GLU A 589 -30.22 33.98 -20.91
C GLU A 589 -31.44 34.76 -20.40
N THR A 590 -31.51 36.06 -20.69
CA THR A 590 -32.69 36.87 -20.36
C THR A 590 -33.95 36.41 -21.10
N GLN A 591 -33.86 36.00 -22.37
CA GLN A 591 -34.99 35.40 -23.09
C GLN A 591 -35.46 34.08 -22.44
N SER A 592 -34.53 33.21 -22.03
CA SER A 592 -34.83 31.94 -21.35
C SER A 592 -35.54 32.20 -20.01
N SER A 593 -35.01 33.13 -19.21
CA SER A 593 -35.61 33.53 -17.92
C SER A 593 -37.02 34.10 -18.10
N LEU A 594 -37.26 34.91 -19.13
CA LEU A 594 -38.60 35.44 -19.45
C LEU A 594 -39.58 34.33 -19.88
N LEU A 595 -39.12 33.29 -20.59
CA LEU A 595 -39.96 32.14 -20.94
C LEU A 595 -40.32 31.30 -19.70
N GLU A 596 -39.39 31.04 -18.79
CA GLU A 596 -39.69 30.39 -17.51
C GLU A 596 -40.65 31.23 -16.64
N GLN A 597 -40.48 32.55 -16.64
CA GLN A 597 -41.41 33.47 -15.96
C GLN A 597 -42.81 33.43 -16.59
N GLN A 598 -42.91 33.33 -17.92
CA GLN A 598 -44.19 33.15 -18.61
C GLN A 598 -44.83 31.79 -18.28
N GLU A 599 -44.05 30.71 -18.23
CA GLU A 599 -44.55 29.38 -17.90
C GLU A 599 -45.06 29.29 -16.45
N THR A 600 -44.34 29.89 -15.50
CA THR A 600 -44.77 29.97 -14.10
C THR A 600 -46.02 30.84 -13.92
N GLN A 601 -46.14 31.96 -14.63
CA GLN A 601 -47.36 32.76 -14.69
C GLN A 601 -48.54 31.98 -15.32
N ASN A 602 -48.32 31.22 -16.39
CA ASN A 602 -49.34 30.37 -17.01
C ASN A 602 -49.81 29.26 -16.06
N LYS A 603 -48.90 28.63 -15.31
CA LYS A 603 -49.25 27.65 -14.25
C LYS A 603 -50.09 28.31 -13.15
N MET A 604 -49.73 29.52 -12.72
CA MET A 604 -50.49 30.29 -11.73
C MET A 604 -51.90 30.66 -12.24
N MET A 605 -52.01 31.13 -13.48
CA MET A 605 -53.29 31.42 -14.13
C MET A 605 -54.15 30.15 -14.24
N GLY A 606 -53.57 29.00 -14.59
CA GLY A 606 -54.24 27.71 -14.62
C GLY A 606 -54.81 27.29 -13.26
N MET A 607 -54.06 27.51 -12.16
CA MET A 607 -54.56 27.28 -10.80
C MET A 607 -55.72 28.22 -10.44
N VAL A 608 -55.64 29.50 -10.79
CA VAL A 608 -56.72 30.48 -10.54
C VAL A 608 -57.98 30.14 -11.34
N ILE A 609 -57.83 29.71 -12.61
CA ILE A 609 -58.93 29.23 -13.44
C ILE A 609 -59.58 27.99 -12.82
N SER A 610 -58.78 27.01 -12.38
CA SER A 610 -59.28 25.79 -11.72
C SER A 610 -60.01 26.10 -10.41
N GLN A 611 -59.51 27.02 -9.58
CA GLN A 611 -60.19 27.50 -8.37
C GLN A 611 -61.50 28.21 -8.70
N ARG A 612 -61.51 29.13 -9.68
CA ARG A 612 -62.72 29.80 -10.17
C ARG A 612 -63.76 28.79 -10.62
N ASP A 613 -63.37 27.78 -11.38
CA ASP A 613 -64.28 26.79 -11.93
C ASP A 613 -64.80 25.83 -10.85
N MET A 614 -63.97 25.47 -9.86
CA MET A 614 -64.41 24.78 -8.64
C MET A 614 -65.44 25.60 -7.85
N TYR A 615 -65.19 26.89 -7.59
CA TYR A 615 -66.15 27.77 -6.91
C TYR A 615 -67.44 27.96 -7.72
N LYS A 616 -67.34 28.06 -9.05
CA LYS A 616 -68.50 28.10 -9.94
C LYS A 616 -69.31 26.81 -9.84
N THR A 617 -68.68 25.63 -9.85
CA THR A 617 -69.37 24.35 -9.69
C THR A 617 -70.03 24.23 -8.32
N LEU A 618 -69.36 24.62 -7.23
CA LEU A 618 -69.93 24.65 -5.88
C LEU A 618 -71.12 25.62 -5.79
N TYR A 619 -71.04 26.79 -6.43
CA TYR A 619 -72.14 27.75 -6.49
C TYR A 619 -73.32 27.22 -7.32
N GLU A 620 -73.07 26.58 -8.47
CA GLU A 620 -74.10 25.93 -9.26
C GLU A 620 -74.75 24.75 -8.53
N GLN A 621 -73.99 23.99 -7.73
CA GLN A 621 -74.51 22.94 -6.87
C GLN A 621 -75.38 23.53 -5.74
N ALA A 622 -74.93 24.61 -5.08
CA ALA A 622 -75.72 25.31 -4.08
C ALA A 622 -77.03 25.91 -4.65
N MET A 623 -76.97 26.45 -5.87
CA MET A 623 -78.15 26.99 -6.57
C MET A 623 -79.11 25.91 -7.11
N LYS A 624 -78.62 24.71 -7.41
CA LYS A 624 -79.45 23.54 -7.76
C LYS A 624 -79.93 22.77 -6.52
N GLY A 625 -79.29 22.97 -5.36
CA GLY A 625 -79.50 22.27 -4.11
C GLY A 625 -80.42 22.97 -3.10
N SER A 626 -81.27 23.91 -3.52
CA SER A 626 -82.28 24.53 -2.65
C SER A 626 -83.44 23.57 -2.34
N GLY A 627 -83.13 22.44 -1.68
CA GLY A 627 -84.09 21.37 -1.38
C GLY A 627 -83.65 20.34 -0.34
N GLU A 628 -82.37 19.95 -0.28
CA GLU A 628 -81.90 18.90 0.64
C GLU A 628 -80.54 19.23 1.29
N GLU A 629 -80.45 19.04 2.61
CA GLU A 629 -79.22 19.22 3.40
C GLU A 629 -78.22 18.10 3.09
N ILE A 630 -76.99 18.43 2.66
CA ILE A 630 -75.87 17.48 2.51
C ILE A 630 -74.58 18.09 3.11
N PRO A 631 -73.71 17.30 3.77
CA PRO A 631 -72.85 17.83 4.85
C PRO A 631 -71.57 18.55 4.42
N MET A 632 -71.07 19.41 5.32
CA MET A 632 -69.70 19.95 5.25
C MET A 632 -68.66 18.86 5.48
N GLN A 633 -67.96 18.42 4.43
CA GLN A 633 -66.64 17.80 4.54
C GLN A 633 -65.66 18.48 3.57
N LEU A 634 -64.83 19.38 4.10
CA LEU A 634 -63.64 19.86 3.40
C LEU A 634 -62.55 18.79 3.45
N GLU A 635 -62.46 17.93 2.44
CA GLU A 635 -61.21 17.21 2.19
C GLU A 635 -60.19 18.17 1.56
N ARG A 636 -59.14 18.50 2.32
CA ARG A 636 -57.93 19.10 1.75
C ARG A 636 -57.20 18.05 0.90
N PRO A 637 -56.73 18.37 -0.31
CA PRO A 637 -55.79 17.51 -1.02
C PRO A 637 -54.51 17.31 -0.19
N TYR A 638 -54.22 16.06 0.16
CA TYR A 638 -53.04 15.68 0.94
C TYR A 638 -51.83 15.60 -0.01
N ILE A 639 -50.98 16.62 -0.01
CA ILE A 639 -49.74 16.60 -0.80
C ILE A 639 -48.73 15.69 -0.11
N GLN A 640 -48.38 14.57 -0.75
CA GLN A 640 -47.19 13.80 -0.38
C GLN A 640 -45.95 14.66 -0.66
N GLY A 641 -45.31 15.14 0.39
CA GLY A 641 -44.00 15.80 0.29
C GLY A 641 -42.90 14.76 0.12
N GLU A 642 -42.40 14.58 -1.10
CA GLU A 642 -41.10 13.96 -1.31
C GLU A 642 -40.03 14.79 -0.60
N ARG A 643 -39.36 14.23 0.41
CA ARG A 643 -38.19 14.85 1.04
C ARG A 643 -36.96 14.73 0.13
N GLY A 644 -36.94 15.50 -0.94
CA GLY A 644 -35.71 15.84 -1.65
C GLY A 644 -34.91 16.85 -0.84
N SER A 645 -33.96 16.38 -0.03
CA SER A 645 -33.10 17.25 0.78
C SER A 645 -32.03 17.94 -0.06
N GLN A 646 -32.30 19.17 -0.50
CA GLN A 646 -31.27 20.10 -0.97
C GLN A 646 -31.46 21.47 -0.29
N SER A 647 -30.49 21.85 0.53
CA SER A 647 -30.43 23.17 1.18
C SER A 647 -29.99 24.22 0.17
N PRO A 648 -30.65 25.40 0.07
CA PRO A 648 -30.08 26.53 -0.66
C PRO A 648 -28.86 27.05 0.10
N LYS A 649 -27.69 27.07 -0.54
CA LYS A 649 -26.55 27.83 -0.02
C LYS A 649 -26.90 29.33 -0.10
N GLN A 650 -26.85 30.02 1.04
CA GLN A 650 -26.75 31.47 1.03
C GLN A 650 -25.34 31.84 0.57
N ASN A 651 -25.22 32.42 -0.63
CA ASN A 651 -24.02 33.17 -0.99
C ASN A 651 -24.09 34.52 -0.28
N HIS A 652 -23.30 34.68 0.78
CA HIS A 652 -22.96 36.00 1.31
C HIS A 652 -21.77 36.51 0.46
N ASP A 653 -22.04 37.41 -0.48
CA ASP A 653 -21.00 38.19 -1.17
C ASP A 653 -20.68 39.42 -0.30
N ASP A 654 -19.84 39.22 0.71
CA ASP A 654 -19.25 40.32 1.47
C ASP A 654 -18.13 40.94 0.62
N SER A 655 -18.51 41.90 -0.22
CA SER A 655 -17.61 42.72 -1.03
C SER A 655 -16.99 43.84 -0.19
N ASP A 656 -16.09 43.46 0.71
CA ASP A 656 -15.34 44.40 1.54
C ASP A 656 -14.33 45.20 0.68
N SER A 657 -14.67 46.46 0.41
CA SER A 657 -13.92 47.37 -0.45
C SER A 657 -13.00 48.26 0.39
N HIS A 658 -11.94 47.65 0.94
CA HIS A 658 -10.86 48.40 1.56
C HIS A 658 -10.03 49.15 0.52
N SER A 659 -10.27 50.47 0.46
CA SER A 659 -9.45 51.44 -0.24
C SER A 659 -8.39 51.97 0.71
N ASP A 660 -7.16 51.46 0.61
CA ASP A 660 -6.03 52.00 1.36
C ASP A 660 -5.33 53.12 0.56
N ASP A 661 -5.41 54.34 1.09
CA ASP A 661 -4.52 55.45 0.74
C ASP A 661 -3.13 55.22 1.36
N LYS A 662 -2.11 54.91 0.53
CA LYS A 662 -0.74 55.48 0.62
C LYS A 662 0.24 55.05 -0.48
#